data_AF-A0A5B7V0X3-F1
#
_entry.id   AF-A0A5B7V0X3-F1
#
_cell.length_a   1.000
_cell.length_b   1.000
_cell.length_c   1.000
_cell.angle_alpha   90.00
_cell.angle_beta   90.00
_cell.angle_gamma   90.00
#
_symmetry.space_group_name_H-M   'P 1'
#
loop_
_entity.id
_entity.type
_entity.pdbx_description
1 polymer ?
#
loop_
_entity_poly.entity_id
_entity_poly.type
_entity_poly.pdbx_seq_one_letter_code
_entity_poly.pdbx_strand_id
1 'polypeptide(L)'
;METGRPSPAGVRRLLGGGVVVLVAGCVWAGWSVSRGGLQPQDVSGVLGLPVGILGILVGAAVSLSALRLQQATDARAAALDSLAGAVREIEVAERAHMLGGGAHLIDLRVEVTPRQGGAEPPGPQRLSDVAAWYCAGPGRLVVTGAPGAGKTVFAVHLVVRLLAARGPADPVPVRLAIGDLPAPRTHRRWWGRWRTVGGFERWLTDSLVKVYGLRERTAADLVARRLVIPVLDGLDEMDADVTGPEPGRAQRALDELNAYESVDGSAPVVLTCRAQRYTELSERYAWLRQAALLRIAGVDVAEARSYVEKRSDGRGSPLDALLDGAGEAVAQALSSPFYLGLAYAVYGEAAQGQTQPLAHLATADEVREHLLAHYIPAATRAANTAARQARQRVLATESPWGRQAEYEPARVHQWLHHMAGEEGKLSSIGEAFGAASARALGGAVMALALGAAFLWGRSVEGLFPARWWDHQHGVVVSTAVAGAVGVLAGALFVAAVTDSLAFAPAERVRGSRPGLGRRLWQVTTLWGDIASWALLLPVLLVVGAASPVVGWLAWVPEPASYVVGAVVGFGVCVALAASENTVAHVDGRSLAGCVLLPLLGWSLGFVMEEVHGRPGHIASLVGFWIVGAFLVDSTKATGFALVTGFGMCLATTVPESIGPDGGAWGGAAVGFIAYCVLGCLFLGSGSAERTWRGVRRAGRVLRLPGWLSMVVVPYAVGVAGEGLLGFAGVVGVAVVWVAVSAAVLLDVLLLWLAAALLGRVPARVDAFTTWAYHAGLLRIVGGDYQFRHSELHAWLVRNPRAPRP
;
A
#
# COMPACT_ATOMS: atom_id res chain seq x y z
N MET A 1 20.92 -43.50 -10.53
CA MET A 1 19.48 -43.66 -10.88
C MET A 1 18.91 -42.29 -11.16
N GLU A 2 18.83 -41.92 -12.42
CA GLU A 2 18.24 -40.66 -12.89
C GLU A 2 16.73 -40.71 -12.66
N THR A 3 16.24 -39.99 -11.65
CA THR A 3 14.80 -39.84 -11.40
C THR A 3 14.22 -38.90 -12.46
N GLY A 4 13.44 -39.48 -13.37
CA GLY A 4 12.85 -38.82 -14.53
C GLY A 4 12.09 -37.54 -14.17
N ARG A 5 12.57 -36.42 -14.71
CA ARG A 5 11.80 -35.17 -14.81
C ARG A 5 10.54 -35.44 -15.66
N PRO A 6 9.31 -35.25 -15.16
CA PRO A 6 8.17 -35.19 -16.07
C PRO A 6 8.28 -33.90 -16.87
N SER A 7 8.39 -34.02 -18.19
CA SER A 7 8.44 -32.88 -19.11
C SER A 7 7.14 -32.06 -19.01
N PRO A 8 7.15 -30.74 -19.27
CA PRO A 8 5.94 -29.90 -19.32
C PRO A 8 4.88 -30.42 -20.29
N ALA A 9 5.25 -31.32 -21.21
CA ALA A 9 4.34 -32.07 -22.07
C ALA A 9 3.46 -33.08 -21.30
N GLY A 10 3.97 -33.71 -20.24
CA GLY A 10 3.20 -34.64 -19.40
C GLY A 10 2.08 -33.95 -18.61
N VAL A 11 2.35 -32.74 -18.09
CA VAL A 11 1.35 -31.91 -17.38
C VAL A 11 0.29 -31.38 -18.35
N ARG A 12 0.68 -30.97 -19.57
CA ARG A 12 -0.27 -30.60 -20.63
C ARG A 12 -1.14 -31.77 -21.08
N ARG A 13 -0.60 -33.00 -21.13
CA ARG A 13 -1.38 -34.20 -21.48
C ARG A 13 -2.37 -34.61 -20.39
N LEU A 14 -2.01 -34.46 -19.11
CA LEU A 14 -2.92 -34.69 -17.97
C LEU A 14 -4.06 -33.67 -17.90
N LEU A 15 -3.75 -32.38 -18.07
CA LEU A 15 -4.77 -31.32 -18.13
C LEU A 15 -5.63 -31.41 -19.39
N GLY A 16 -5.03 -31.75 -20.54
CA GLY A 16 -5.76 -32.01 -21.78
C GLY A 16 -6.70 -33.21 -21.66
N GLY A 17 -6.26 -34.30 -21.03
CA GLY A 17 -7.12 -35.46 -20.74
C GLY A 17 -8.30 -35.13 -19.83
N GLY A 18 -8.10 -34.30 -18.81
CA GLY A 18 -9.17 -33.82 -17.93
C GLY A 18 -10.21 -32.97 -18.66
N VAL A 19 -9.78 -32.07 -19.55
CA VAL A 19 -10.68 -31.25 -20.37
C VAL A 19 -11.48 -32.10 -21.37
N VAL A 20 -10.84 -33.11 -21.98
CA VAL A 20 -11.52 -34.04 -22.91
C VAL A 20 -12.59 -34.85 -22.19
N VAL A 21 -12.32 -35.33 -20.98
CA VAL A 21 -13.31 -36.05 -20.16
C VAL A 21 -14.45 -35.13 -19.71
N LEU A 22 -14.17 -33.86 -19.43
CA LEU A 22 -15.17 -32.86 -19.02
C LEU A 22 -16.09 -32.49 -20.19
N VAL A 23 -15.52 -32.26 -21.38
CA VAL A 23 -16.28 -32.01 -22.62
C VAL A 23 -17.09 -33.25 -23.00
N ALA A 24 -16.52 -34.45 -22.92
CA ALA A 24 -17.25 -35.70 -23.16
C ALA A 24 -18.40 -35.90 -22.17
N GLY A 25 -18.21 -35.55 -20.89
CA GLY A 25 -19.24 -35.58 -19.86
C GLY A 25 -20.37 -34.56 -20.09
N CYS A 26 -20.04 -33.34 -20.50
CA CYS A 26 -21.03 -32.32 -20.84
C CYS A 26 -21.82 -32.66 -22.11
N VAL A 27 -21.15 -33.19 -23.15
CA VAL A 27 -21.79 -33.66 -24.38
C VAL A 27 -22.71 -34.85 -24.10
N TRP A 28 -22.27 -35.79 -23.26
CA TRP A 28 -23.07 -36.95 -22.86
C TRP A 28 -24.28 -36.54 -22.01
N ALA A 29 -24.12 -35.60 -21.07
CA ALA A 29 -25.22 -35.07 -20.27
C ALA A 29 -26.24 -34.31 -21.13
N GLY A 30 -25.78 -33.45 -22.06
CA GLY A 30 -26.66 -32.75 -23.00
C GLY A 30 -27.40 -33.72 -23.94
N TRP A 31 -26.72 -34.76 -24.41
CA TRP A 31 -27.31 -35.82 -25.23
C TRP A 31 -28.34 -36.66 -24.45
N SER A 32 -28.05 -37.00 -23.20
CA SER A 32 -28.96 -37.73 -22.30
C SER A 32 -30.24 -36.94 -22.02
N VAL A 33 -30.13 -35.63 -21.79
CA VAL A 33 -31.28 -34.74 -21.57
C VAL A 33 -32.15 -34.63 -22.82
N SER A 34 -31.53 -34.63 -24.02
CA SER A 34 -32.26 -34.55 -25.30
C SER A 34 -33.18 -35.75 -25.61
N ARG A 35 -33.04 -36.88 -24.88
CA ARG A 35 -33.85 -38.09 -25.06
C ARG A 35 -34.96 -38.30 -24.03
N GLY A 36 -35.23 -37.33 -23.15
CA GLY A 36 -36.48 -37.29 -22.38
C GLY A 36 -36.51 -38.10 -21.08
N GLY A 37 -35.59 -37.81 -20.15
CA GLY A 37 -35.75 -38.11 -18.72
C GLY A 37 -34.53 -38.79 -18.07
N LEU A 38 -34.03 -38.21 -16.97
CA LEU A 38 -32.94 -38.78 -16.15
C LEU A 38 -33.52 -39.82 -15.17
N GLN A 39 -33.08 -41.08 -15.24
CA GLN A 39 -33.42 -42.06 -14.21
C GLN A 39 -32.58 -41.80 -12.93
N PRO A 40 -33.00 -42.25 -11.73
CA PRO A 40 -32.27 -42.02 -10.47
C PRO A 40 -30.80 -42.49 -10.50
N GLN A 41 -30.51 -43.51 -11.31
CA GLN A 41 -29.16 -44.01 -11.57
C GLN A 41 -28.31 -43.06 -12.43
N ASP A 42 -28.91 -42.28 -13.34
CA ASP A 42 -28.23 -41.25 -14.14
C ASP A 42 -27.88 -40.03 -13.28
N VAL A 43 -28.72 -39.71 -12.29
CA VAL A 43 -28.45 -38.65 -11.30
C VAL A 43 -27.20 -38.98 -10.46
N SER A 44 -26.96 -40.26 -10.14
CA SER A 44 -25.75 -40.70 -9.44
C SER A 44 -24.47 -40.55 -10.28
N GLY A 45 -24.55 -40.76 -11.60
CA GLY A 45 -23.44 -40.54 -12.54
C GLY A 45 -23.12 -39.06 -12.74
N VAL A 46 -24.16 -38.21 -12.79
CA VAL A 46 -24.02 -36.75 -12.87
C VAL A 46 -23.49 -36.16 -11.57
N LEU A 47 -23.84 -36.71 -10.40
CA LEU A 47 -23.32 -36.30 -9.09
C LEU A 47 -21.93 -36.90 -8.77
N GLY A 48 -21.58 -38.05 -9.36
CA GLY A 48 -20.28 -38.71 -9.18
C GLY A 48 -19.13 -38.04 -9.95
N LEU A 49 -19.42 -37.41 -11.10
CA LEU A 49 -18.45 -36.64 -11.90
C LEU A 49 -17.79 -35.49 -11.12
N PRO A 50 -18.55 -34.60 -10.44
CA PRO A 50 -18.00 -33.57 -9.56
C PRO A 50 -17.11 -34.13 -8.44
N VAL A 51 -17.50 -35.26 -7.83
CA VAL A 51 -16.75 -35.89 -6.72
C VAL A 51 -15.47 -36.57 -7.22
N GLY A 52 -15.50 -37.21 -8.39
CA GLY A 52 -14.32 -37.77 -9.05
C GLY A 52 -13.34 -36.69 -9.53
N ILE A 53 -13.85 -35.58 -10.08
CA ILE A 53 -13.06 -34.40 -10.43
C ILE A 53 -12.46 -33.78 -9.16
N LEU A 54 -13.21 -33.68 -8.06
CA LEU A 54 -12.71 -33.20 -6.77
C LEU A 54 -11.60 -34.10 -6.22
N GLY A 55 -11.76 -35.44 -6.31
CA GLY A 55 -10.74 -36.41 -5.90
C GLY A 55 -9.44 -36.30 -6.70
N ILE A 56 -9.52 -36.13 -8.03
CA ILE A 56 -8.36 -35.95 -8.91
C ILE A 56 -7.68 -34.59 -8.67
N LEU A 57 -8.47 -33.52 -8.47
CA LEU A 57 -7.94 -32.19 -8.13
C LEU A 57 -7.27 -32.16 -6.76
N VAL A 58 -7.81 -32.88 -5.76
CA VAL A 58 -7.22 -33.02 -4.43
C VAL A 58 -5.93 -33.85 -4.50
N GLY A 59 -5.92 -34.97 -5.24
CA GLY A 59 -4.72 -35.78 -5.46
C GLY A 59 -3.61 -35.03 -6.19
N ALA A 60 -3.95 -34.28 -7.24
CA ALA A 60 -3.02 -33.41 -7.95
C ALA A 60 -2.52 -32.26 -7.07
N ALA A 61 -3.37 -31.68 -6.21
CA ALA A 61 -2.99 -30.62 -5.27
C ALA A 61 -2.02 -31.12 -4.18
N VAL A 62 -2.19 -32.35 -3.70
CA VAL A 62 -1.29 -33.00 -2.73
C VAL A 62 0.06 -33.31 -3.39
N SER A 63 0.07 -33.86 -4.61
CA SER A 63 1.31 -34.14 -5.34
C SER A 63 2.06 -32.87 -5.75
N LEU A 64 1.34 -31.80 -6.10
CA LEU A 64 1.92 -30.46 -6.33
C LEU A 64 2.43 -29.81 -5.04
N SER A 65 1.84 -30.11 -3.88
CA SER A 65 2.34 -29.59 -2.59
C SER A 65 3.68 -30.21 -2.19
N ALA A 66 3.93 -31.47 -2.54
CA ALA A 66 5.20 -32.15 -2.28
C ALA A 66 6.33 -31.57 -3.16
N LEU A 67 6.08 -31.36 -4.46
CA LEU A 67 7.05 -30.71 -5.37
C LEU A 67 7.32 -29.24 -4.99
N ARG A 68 6.33 -28.55 -4.40
CA ARG A 68 6.47 -27.16 -3.95
C ARG A 68 7.31 -27.02 -2.68
N LEU A 69 7.40 -28.04 -1.83
CA LEU A 69 8.26 -28.00 -0.64
C LEU A 69 9.75 -28.00 -1.03
N GLN A 70 10.14 -28.74 -2.06
CA GLN A 70 11.50 -28.71 -2.61
C GLN A 70 11.79 -27.39 -3.36
N GLN A 71 10.84 -26.88 -4.16
CA GLN A 71 10.99 -25.56 -4.81
C GLN A 71 11.02 -24.38 -3.82
N ALA A 72 10.41 -24.51 -2.64
CA ALA A 72 10.33 -23.42 -1.66
C ALA A 72 11.69 -23.10 -1.02
N THR A 73 12.58 -24.09 -0.85
CA THR A 73 13.91 -23.86 -0.27
C THR A 73 14.81 -23.11 -1.24
N ASP A 74 14.82 -23.50 -2.52
CA ASP A 74 15.55 -22.82 -3.59
C ASP A 74 14.96 -21.43 -3.88
N ALA A 75 13.63 -21.30 -3.86
CA ALA A 75 12.95 -20.02 -4.02
C ALA A 75 13.22 -19.05 -2.86
N ARG A 76 13.45 -19.56 -1.64
CA ARG A 76 13.80 -18.73 -0.47
C ARG A 76 15.21 -18.17 -0.58
N ALA A 77 16.19 -19.00 -0.95
CA ALA A 77 17.56 -18.54 -1.19
C ALA A 77 17.60 -17.47 -2.29
N ALA A 78 16.90 -17.74 -3.42
CA ALA A 78 16.76 -16.76 -4.49
C ALA A 78 16.04 -15.47 -4.03
N ALA A 79 15.03 -15.57 -3.17
CA ALA A 79 14.33 -14.41 -2.63
C ALA A 79 15.21 -13.59 -1.67
N LEU A 80 16.02 -14.25 -0.84
CA LEU A 80 16.99 -13.58 0.03
C LEU A 80 18.04 -12.84 -0.77
N ASP A 81 18.61 -13.48 -1.79
CA ASP A 81 19.62 -12.84 -2.64
C ASP A 81 19.01 -11.69 -3.46
N SER A 82 17.77 -11.85 -3.93
CA SER A 82 17.05 -10.75 -4.58
C SER A 82 16.77 -9.59 -3.62
N LEU A 83 16.39 -9.86 -2.37
CA LEU A 83 16.19 -8.83 -1.35
C LEU A 83 17.51 -8.14 -1.01
N ALA A 84 18.58 -8.89 -0.77
CA ALA A 84 19.91 -8.36 -0.49
C ALA A 84 20.44 -7.50 -1.65
N GLY A 85 20.22 -7.95 -2.90
CA GLY A 85 20.53 -7.17 -4.10
C GLY A 85 19.79 -5.84 -4.14
N ALA A 86 18.47 -5.86 -3.93
CA ALA A 86 17.64 -4.66 -3.93
C ALA A 86 18.01 -3.68 -2.80
N VAL A 87 18.21 -4.18 -1.57
CA VAL A 87 18.66 -3.33 -0.44
C VAL A 87 20.03 -2.73 -0.75
N ARG A 88 20.97 -3.52 -1.25
CA ARG A 88 22.32 -3.03 -1.57
C ARG A 88 22.28 -1.91 -2.61
N GLU A 89 21.48 -2.04 -3.65
CA GLU A 89 21.33 -0.99 -4.66
C GLU A 89 20.79 0.31 -4.05
N ILE A 90 19.76 0.23 -3.20
CA ILE A 90 19.16 1.40 -2.54
C ILE A 90 20.14 2.03 -1.55
N GLU A 91 20.72 1.24 -0.65
CA GLU A 91 21.49 1.76 0.48
C GLU A 91 22.91 2.18 0.10
N VAL A 92 23.52 1.56 -0.92
CA VAL A 92 24.81 2.05 -1.46
C VAL A 92 24.62 3.38 -2.19
N ALA A 93 23.53 3.53 -2.95
CA ALA A 93 23.19 4.80 -3.58
C ALA A 93 22.93 5.88 -2.53
N GLU A 94 22.15 5.56 -1.49
CA GLU A 94 21.87 6.48 -0.39
C GLU A 94 23.13 6.84 0.39
N ARG A 95 24.02 5.89 0.66
CA ARG A 95 25.32 6.15 1.31
C ARG A 95 26.18 7.12 0.49
N ALA A 96 26.31 6.87 -0.81
CA ALA A 96 27.07 7.75 -1.70
C ALA A 96 26.45 9.15 -1.77
N HIS A 97 25.11 9.22 -1.76
CA HIS A 97 24.38 10.48 -1.76
C HIS A 97 24.51 11.27 -0.43
N MET A 98 24.51 10.56 0.71
CA MET A 98 24.67 11.17 2.02
C MET A 98 26.09 11.70 2.24
N LEU A 99 27.09 10.92 1.84
CA LEU A 99 28.50 11.23 2.05
C LEU A 99 29.12 12.08 0.93
N GLY A 100 28.42 12.32 -0.18
CA GLY A 100 28.92 13.07 -1.35
C GLY A 100 30.08 12.40 -2.09
N GLY A 101 30.70 13.15 -3.01
CA GLY A 101 31.92 12.69 -3.71
C GLY A 101 33.02 12.30 -2.71
N GLY A 102 33.63 11.13 -2.92
CA GLY A 102 34.66 10.57 -2.02
C GLY A 102 34.14 9.67 -0.88
N ALA A 103 32.83 9.70 -0.57
CA ALA A 103 32.19 8.83 0.43
C ALA A 103 32.85 8.83 1.83
N HIS A 104 33.37 9.98 2.27
CA HIS A 104 34.04 10.13 3.55
C HIS A 104 33.04 10.28 4.71
N LEU A 105 32.93 9.24 5.54
CA LEU A 105 32.21 9.31 6.82
C LEU A 105 33.07 10.10 7.83
N ILE A 106 32.46 11.04 8.56
CA ILE A 106 33.08 11.61 9.75
C ILE A 106 33.07 10.52 10.81
N ASP A 107 34.23 9.95 11.10
CA ASP A 107 34.34 8.82 12.03
C ASP A 107 34.32 9.32 13.48
N LEU A 108 33.12 9.65 13.96
CA LEU A 108 32.91 10.27 15.27
C LEU A 108 33.20 9.31 16.42
N ARG A 109 33.58 9.88 17.56
CA ARG A 109 33.64 9.15 18.83
C ARG A 109 32.25 8.73 19.27
N VAL A 110 32.18 7.55 19.88
CA VAL A 110 30.93 7.02 20.41
C VAL A 110 31.13 6.49 21.81
N GLU A 111 30.09 6.63 22.62
CA GLU A 111 29.99 6.01 23.93
C GLU A 111 28.98 4.88 23.84
N VAL A 112 29.38 3.66 24.19
CA VAL A 112 28.49 2.50 24.18
C VAL A 112 28.29 2.05 25.61
N THR A 113 27.02 1.87 26.01
CA THR A 113 26.67 1.39 27.35
C THR A 113 25.75 0.18 27.23
N PRO A 114 26.02 -0.93 27.96
CA PRO A 114 25.15 -2.09 27.94
C PRO A 114 23.85 -1.81 28.71
N ARG A 115 22.70 -2.20 28.15
CA ARG A 115 21.39 -2.07 28.79
C ARG A 115 20.75 -3.44 29.01
N GLN A 116 20.49 -3.77 30.28
CA GLN A 116 19.75 -4.98 30.69
C GLN A 116 20.29 -6.27 30.03
N GLY A 117 21.60 -6.51 30.14
CA GLY A 117 22.27 -7.68 29.57
C GLY A 117 22.70 -7.54 28.10
N GLY A 118 22.65 -6.32 27.53
CA GLY A 118 23.25 -6.03 26.23
C GLY A 118 24.79 -6.15 26.25
N ALA A 119 25.39 -6.43 25.10
CA ALA A 119 26.84 -6.55 24.96
C ALA A 119 27.49 -5.17 24.81
N GLU A 120 28.68 -5.00 25.39
CA GLU A 120 29.51 -3.81 25.25
C GLU A 120 30.72 -4.14 24.36
N PRO A 121 31.05 -3.29 23.38
CA PRO A 121 32.21 -3.51 22.55
C PRO A 121 33.49 -3.10 23.32
N PRO A 122 34.64 -3.76 23.10
CA PRO A 122 35.84 -3.53 23.91
C PRO A 122 36.50 -2.18 23.61
N GLY A 123 36.79 -1.38 24.65
CA GLY A 123 37.59 -0.14 24.59
C GLY A 123 36.85 1.12 24.12
N PRO A 124 37.50 2.30 24.11
CA PRO A 124 36.93 3.52 23.54
C PRO A 124 36.80 3.39 22.00
N GLN A 125 35.64 3.73 21.45
CA GLN A 125 35.28 3.36 20.08
C GLN A 125 34.93 4.57 19.19
N ARG A 126 35.15 4.42 17.88
CA ARG A 126 34.58 5.27 16.83
C ARG A 126 33.40 4.56 16.14
N LEU A 127 32.66 5.30 15.31
CA LEU A 127 31.51 4.74 14.55
C LEU A 127 31.92 3.53 13.71
N SER A 128 33.08 3.58 13.06
CA SER A 128 33.58 2.49 12.22
C SER A 128 33.86 1.20 13.01
N ASP A 129 34.38 1.32 14.24
CA ASP A 129 34.68 0.20 15.14
C ASP A 129 33.40 -0.49 15.61
N VAL A 130 32.39 0.29 16.03
CA VAL A 130 31.10 -0.28 16.46
C VAL A 130 30.39 -0.98 15.31
N ALA A 131 30.46 -0.42 14.09
CA ALA A 131 29.90 -1.07 12.91
C ALA A 131 30.57 -2.42 12.63
N ALA A 132 31.90 -2.51 12.75
CA ALA A 132 32.64 -3.76 12.58
C ALA A 132 32.29 -4.80 13.66
N TRP A 133 32.22 -4.37 14.93
CA TRP A 133 31.80 -5.21 16.04
C TRP A 133 30.38 -5.76 15.84
N TYR A 134 29.42 -4.91 15.49
CA TYR A 134 28.03 -5.34 15.28
C TYR A 134 27.90 -6.32 14.11
N CYS A 135 28.71 -6.17 13.05
CA CYS A 135 28.73 -7.12 11.94
C CYS A 135 29.22 -8.51 12.33
N ALA A 136 30.08 -8.62 13.35
CA ALA A 136 30.59 -9.91 13.82
C ALA A 136 29.56 -10.71 14.63
N GLY A 137 28.62 -10.02 15.29
CA GLY A 137 27.56 -10.64 16.07
C GLY A 137 26.34 -9.73 16.21
N PRO A 138 25.42 -9.72 15.23
CA PRO A 138 24.25 -8.83 15.26
C PRO A 138 23.33 -9.13 16.45
N GLY A 139 23.09 -8.12 17.28
CA GLY A 139 22.16 -8.19 18.42
C GLY A 139 21.17 -7.01 18.40
N ARG A 140 20.68 -6.60 19.57
CA ARG A 140 19.90 -5.37 19.69
C ARG A 140 20.81 -4.15 19.91
N LEU A 141 20.63 -3.11 19.11
CA LEU A 141 21.43 -1.89 19.14
C LEU A 141 20.51 -0.67 19.11
N VAL A 142 20.67 0.24 20.05
CA VAL A 142 20.00 1.54 20.05
C VAL A 142 21.03 2.62 19.79
N VAL A 143 20.83 3.40 18.72
CA VAL A 143 21.70 4.49 18.30
C VAL A 143 21.04 5.81 18.67
N THR A 144 21.66 6.53 19.59
CA THR A 144 21.21 7.82 20.10
C THR A 144 22.20 8.93 19.81
N GLY A 145 21.71 10.16 19.84
CA GLY A 145 22.51 11.36 19.62
C GLY A 145 21.65 12.60 19.47
N ALA A 146 22.28 13.77 19.53
CA ALA A 146 21.64 15.06 19.30
C ALA A 146 20.98 15.15 17.90
N PRO A 147 20.07 16.11 17.68
CA PRO A 147 19.59 16.43 16.33
C PRO A 147 20.76 16.71 15.38
N GLY A 148 20.72 16.15 14.17
CA GLY A 148 21.82 16.25 13.21
C GLY A 148 23.09 15.45 13.51
N ALA A 149 23.17 14.66 14.58
CA ALA A 149 24.37 13.88 14.97
C ALA A 149 24.79 12.76 13.98
N GLY A 150 24.06 12.54 12.88
CA GLY A 150 24.41 11.50 11.89
C GLY A 150 23.87 10.10 12.19
N LYS A 151 22.83 9.97 13.04
CA LYS A 151 22.19 8.67 13.35
C LYS A 151 21.75 7.89 12.10
N THR A 152 21.04 8.54 11.18
CA THR A 152 20.65 7.93 9.89
C THR A 152 21.87 7.59 9.04
N VAL A 153 22.90 8.43 9.02
CA VAL A 153 24.14 8.17 8.25
C VAL A 153 24.83 6.90 8.79
N PHE A 154 24.88 6.74 10.10
CA PHE A 154 25.38 5.52 10.72
C PHE A 154 24.50 4.31 10.40
N ALA A 155 23.17 4.44 10.44
CA ALA A 155 22.25 3.34 10.08
C ALA A 155 22.47 2.86 8.64
N VAL A 156 22.55 3.78 7.68
CA VAL A 156 22.86 3.47 6.27
C VAL A 156 24.23 2.84 6.14
N HIS A 157 25.25 3.39 6.81
CA HIS A 157 26.60 2.83 6.81
C HIS A 157 26.62 1.40 7.35
N LEU A 158 25.90 1.14 8.45
CA LEU A 158 25.80 -0.16 9.09
C LEU A 158 25.11 -1.18 8.16
N VAL A 159 24.02 -0.81 7.49
CA VAL A 159 23.33 -1.68 6.53
C VAL A 159 24.28 -2.08 5.38
N VAL A 160 25.03 -1.12 4.82
CA VAL A 160 26.02 -1.40 3.76
C VAL A 160 27.12 -2.35 4.26
N ARG A 161 27.60 -2.17 5.50
CA ARG A 161 28.64 -3.04 6.10
C ARG A 161 28.12 -4.44 6.39
N LEU A 162 26.90 -4.56 6.93
CA LEU A 162 26.23 -5.85 7.16
C LEU A 162 26.04 -6.61 5.85
N LEU A 163 25.60 -5.93 4.78
CA LEU A 163 25.47 -6.53 3.45
C LEU A 163 26.82 -6.98 2.87
N ALA A 164 27.90 -6.24 3.14
CA ALA A 164 29.24 -6.60 2.67
C ALA A 164 29.81 -7.83 3.40
N ALA A 165 29.44 -8.01 4.68
CA ALA A 165 29.87 -9.15 5.50
C ALA A 165 28.95 -10.39 5.36
N ARG A 166 27.79 -10.25 4.70
CA ARG A 166 26.73 -11.26 4.62
C ARG A 166 27.11 -12.48 3.75
N GLY A 167 26.90 -13.69 4.28
CA GLY A 167 26.86 -14.94 3.52
C GLY A 167 25.49 -15.25 2.87
N PRO A 168 25.38 -16.23 1.95
CA PRO A 168 24.15 -16.49 1.19
C PRO A 168 22.91 -16.83 2.04
N ALA A 169 23.11 -17.47 3.21
CA ALA A 169 22.04 -17.86 4.12
C ALA A 169 21.78 -16.86 5.24
N ASP A 170 22.60 -15.82 5.36
CA ASP A 170 22.54 -14.90 6.50
C ASP A 170 21.35 -13.93 6.36
N PRO A 171 20.84 -13.40 7.48
CA PRO A 171 19.78 -12.41 7.48
C PRO A 171 20.12 -11.16 6.64
N VAL A 172 19.11 -10.56 6.01
CA VAL A 172 19.28 -9.33 5.23
C VAL A 172 18.93 -8.12 6.09
N PRO A 173 19.83 -7.14 6.27
CA PRO A 173 19.50 -5.89 6.94
C PRO A 173 18.54 -5.07 6.09
N VAL A 174 17.46 -4.55 6.67
CA VAL A 174 16.45 -3.77 5.96
C VAL A 174 16.15 -2.51 6.74
N ARG A 175 16.41 -1.35 6.13
CA ARG A 175 16.14 -0.04 6.74
C ARG A 175 14.69 0.40 6.50
N LEU A 176 14.00 0.79 7.58
CA LEU A 176 12.59 1.22 7.56
C LEU A 176 12.38 2.41 8.51
N ALA A 177 11.42 3.28 8.20
CA ALA A 177 10.98 4.34 9.11
C ALA A 177 10.01 3.74 10.14
N ILE A 178 10.36 3.75 11.43
CA ILE A 178 9.47 3.21 12.46
C ILE A 178 8.24 4.08 12.70
N GLY A 179 8.29 5.35 12.27
CA GLY A 179 7.13 6.24 12.23
C GLY A 179 5.92 5.62 11.52
N ASP A 180 6.14 4.76 10.52
CA ASP A 180 5.05 4.11 9.77
C ASP A 180 4.44 2.90 10.49
N LEU A 181 4.95 2.51 11.67
CA LEU A 181 4.39 1.41 12.45
C LEU A 181 2.99 1.80 12.95
N PRO A 182 1.91 1.11 12.52
CA PRO A 182 0.57 1.41 12.97
C PRO A 182 0.41 1.07 14.45
N ALA A 183 -0.43 1.82 15.17
CA ALA A 183 -0.73 1.51 16.56
C ALA A 183 -1.39 0.12 16.69
N PRO A 184 -0.95 -0.74 17.63
CA PRO A 184 -1.53 -2.05 17.85
C PRO A 184 -3.02 -1.94 18.18
N ARG A 185 -3.85 -2.77 17.53
CA ARG A 185 -5.27 -2.89 17.85
C ARG A 185 -5.47 -4.16 18.69
N THR A 186 -5.45 -4.01 20.01
CA THR A 186 -5.85 -5.09 20.93
C THR A 186 -7.37 -5.22 20.93
N HIS A 187 -7.88 -6.36 20.49
CA HIS A 187 -9.31 -6.68 20.60
C HIS A 187 -9.55 -7.67 21.75
N ARG A 188 -10.54 -7.38 22.61
CA ARG A 188 -10.92 -8.25 23.74
C ARG A 188 -11.94 -9.28 23.28
N ARG A 189 -11.56 -10.56 23.16
CA ARG A 189 -12.54 -11.65 22.99
C ARG A 189 -13.41 -11.78 24.24
N TRP A 190 -14.67 -12.14 24.03
CA TRP A 190 -15.65 -12.37 25.08
C TRP A 190 -15.23 -13.52 26.05
N TRP A 191 -14.59 -14.60 25.59
CA TRP A 191 -14.09 -15.68 26.47
C TRP A 191 -12.60 -15.52 26.86
N GLY A 192 -12.23 -14.34 27.37
CA GLY A 192 -11.10 -14.22 28.31
C GLY A 192 -9.67 -14.31 27.75
N ARG A 193 -9.42 -14.25 26.43
CA ARG A 193 -8.05 -14.20 25.90
C ARG A 193 -7.87 -13.05 24.90
N TRP A 194 -6.94 -12.15 25.21
CA TRP A 194 -6.55 -11.00 24.38
C TRP A 194 -5.87 -11.50 23.08
N ARG A 195 -6.28 -11.00 21.90
CA ARG A 195 -5.55 -11.21 20.63
C ARG A 195 -5.20 -9.83 20.05
N THR A 196 -3.91 -9.58 19.87
CA THR A 196 -3.37 -8.42 19.16
C THR A 196 -3.59 -8.61 17.66
N VAL A 197 -4.30 -7.68 17.01
CA VAL A 197 -4.40 -7.58 15.55
C VAL A 197 -3.56 -6.38 15.13
N GLY A 198 -2.59 -6.61 14.25
CA GLY A 198 -1.47 -5.67 14.07
C GLY A 198 -0.29 -6.08 14.95
N GLY A 199 0.88 -5.53 14.62
CA GLY A 199 2.13 -5.83 15.30
C GLY A 199 3.34 -5.73 14.37
N PHE A 200 4.50 -5.54 14.98
CA PHE A 200 5.78 -5.33 14.31
C PHE A 200 6.08 -6.32 13.17
N GLU A 201 5.83 -7.62 13.35
CA GLU A 201 6.09 -8.62 12.31
C GLU A 201 5.19 -8.47 11.07
N ARG A 202 3.91 -8.14 11.29
CA ARG A 202 2.97 -7.93 10.19
C ARG A 202 3.33 -6.66 9.43
N TRP A 203 3.62 -5.58 10.15
CA TRP A 203 4.11 -4.35 9.55
C TRP A 203 5.41 -4.59 8.77
N LEU A 204 6.38 -5.29 9.34
CA LEU A 204 7.64 -5.64 8.66
C LEU A 204 7.38 -6.44 7.38
N THR A 205 6.45 -7.39 7.42
CA THR A 205 6.02 -8.16 6.24
C THR A 205 5.42 -7.24 5.17
N ASP A 206 4.48 -6.38 5.55
CA ASP A 206 3.81 -5.44 4.64
C ASP A 206 4.80 -4.44 4.05
N SER A 207 5.78 -3.97 4.83
CA SER A 207 6.87 -3.11 4.37
C SER A 207 7.76 -3.81 3.33
N LEU A 208 8.08 -5.10 3.51
CA LEU A 208 8.85 -5.86 2.52
C LEU A 208 8.10 -6.03 1.19
N VAL A 209 6.78 -6.20 1.26
CA VAL A 209 5.91 -6.27 0.08
C VAL A 209 5.84 -4.90 -0.61
N LYS A 210 5.58 -3.83 0.14
CA LYS A 210 5.41 -2.46 -0.37
C LYS A 210 6.70 -1.91 -0.99
N VAL A 211 7.83 -2.02 -0.27
CA VAL A 211 9.09 -1.34 -0.63
C VAL A 211 9.92 -2.15 -1.62
N TYR A 212 10.02 -3.47 -1.40
CA TYR A 212 10.90 -4.34 -2.17
C TYR A 212 10.15 -5.26 -3.15
N GLY A 213 8.81 -5.20 -3.19
CA GLY A 213 8.00 -5.96 -4.14
C GLY A 213 8.01 -7.47 -3.91
N LEU A 214 8.32 -7.92 -2.68
CA LEU A 214 8.29 -9.35 -2.36
C LEU A 214 6.86 -9.88 -2.39
N ARG A 215 6.71 -11.16 -2.71
CA ARG A 215 5.42 -11.85 -2.54
C ARG A 215 5.12 -11.95 -1.05
N GLU A 216 3.89 -11.61 -0.64
CA GLU A 216 3.38 -11.66 0.74
C GLU A 216 3.84 -12.91 1.51
N ARG A 217 3.71 -14.09 0.90
CA ARG A 217 4.11 -15.36 1.54
C ARG A 217 5.61 -15.50 1.76
N THR A 218 6.41 -15.00 0.82
CA THR A 218 7.87 -15.03 0.92
C THR A 218 8.32 -14.05 1.98
N ALA A 219 7.78 -12.83 1.99
CA ALA A 219 8.05 -11.84 3.03
C ALA A 219 7.71 -12.39 4.43
N ALA A 220 6.52 -12.97 4.59
CA ALA A 220 6.09 -13.56 5.87
C ALA A 220 7.01 -14.71 6.32
N ASP A 221 7.47 -15.59 5.41
CA ASP A 221 8.40 -16.68 5.74
C ASP A 221 9.79 -16.15 6.14
N LEU A 222 10.30 -15.10 5.49
CA LEU A 222 11.58 -14.48 5.86
C LEU A 222 11.53 -13.82 7.25
N VAL A 223 10.44 -13.11 7.56
CA VAL A 223 10.23 -12.45 8.85
C VAL A 223 10.05 -13.46 9.98
N ALA A 224 9.21 -14.48 9.77
CA ALA A 224 8.97 -15.54 10.76
C ALA A 224 10.26 -16.31 11.12
N ARG A 225 11.18 -16.45 10.15
CA ARG A 225 12.46 -17.14 10.33
C ARG A 225 13.61 -16.24 10.80
N ARG A 226 13.35 -14.96 11.08
CA ARG A 226 14.37 -13.98 11.49
C ARG A 226 15.48 -13.79 10.47
N LEU A 227 15.18 -13.97 9.19
CA LEU A 227 16.12 -13.75 8.08
C LEU A 227 16.15 -12.29 7.61
N VAL A 228 15.61 -11.39 8.42
CA VAL A 228 15.57 -9.94 8.19
C VAL A 228 16.05 -9.26 9.47
N ILE A 229 17.06 -8.40 9.37
CA ILE A 229 17.52 -7.54 10.46
C ILE A 229 16.89 -6.16 10.27
N PRO A 230 15.83 -5.81 11.01
CA PRO A 230 15.21 -4.50 10.90
C PRO A 230 16.13 -3.40 11.44
N VAL A 231 16.41 -2.41 10.61
CA VAL A 231 17.11 -1.17 10.97
C VAL A 231 16.08 -0.05 10.96
N LEU A 232 15.60 0.31 12.13
CA LEU A 232 14.45 1.16 12.37
C LEU A 232 14.91 2.59 12.65
N ASP A 233 14.60 3.52 11.73
CA ASP A 233 14.97 4.92 11.84
C ASP A 233 13.79 5.76 12.38
N GLY A 234 14.04 6.61 13.38
CA GLY A 234 13.11 7.67 13.80
C GLY A 234 12.10 7.33 14.89
N LEU A 235 12.48 6.63 15.98
CA LEU A 235 11.55 6.37 17.10
C LEU A 235 10.98 7.67 17.71
N ASP A 236 11.78 8.73 17.71
CA ASP A 236 11.37 10.04 18.22
C ASP A 236 10.28 10.73 17.41
N GLU A 237 10.01 10.28 16.19
CA GLU A 237 9.02 10.87 15.28
C GLU A 237 7.60 10.29 15.51
N MET A 238 7.43 9.34 16.44
CA MET A 238 6.16 8.64 16.64
C MET A 238 5.14 9.39 17.51
N ASP A 239 5.58 10.31 18.36
CA ASP A 239 4.73 11.04 19.31
C ASP A 239 5.07 12.53 19.24
N ALA A 240 4.17 13.35 18.67
CA ALA A 240 4.38 14.79 18.53
C ALA A 240 4.29 15.55 19.87
N ASP A 241 3.42 15.12 20.80
CA ASP A 241 3.29 15.65 22.16
C ASP A 241 2.56 14.62 23.04
N VAL A 242 3.17 14.19 24.16
CA VAL A 242 2.54 13.22 25.09
C VAL A 242 1.83 13.98 26.21
N THR A 243 0.61 14.43 25.98
CA THR A 243 -0.21 15.16 26.97
C THR A 243 -1.33 14.32 27.60
N GLY A 244 -1.22 12.98 27.59
CA GLY A 244 -2.22 12.09 28.19
C GLY A 244 -1.65 10.95 29.05
N PRO A 245 -2.48 10.31 29.90
CA PRO A 245 -2.11 9.17 30.75
C PRO A 245 -1.96 7.83 30.00
N GLU A 246 -2.33 7.77 28.72
CA GLU A 246 -2.18 6.59 27.86
C GLU A 246 -0.73 6.42 27.38
N PRO A 247 -0.21 5.17 27.26
CA PRO A 247 1.12 4.93 26.71
C PRO A 247 1.21 5.43 25.26
N GLY A 248 2.22 6.24 24.98
CA GLY A 248 2.49 6.82 23.66
C GLY A 248 2.75 5.75 22.59
N ARG A 249 2.67 6.14 21.32
CA ARG A 249 2.91 5.27 20.16
C ARG A 249 4.33 4.70 20.19
N ALA A 250 5.32 5.49 20.60
CA ALA A 250 6.71 5.03 20.74
C ALA A 250 6.87 3.97 21.84
N GLN A 251 6.17 4.13 22.97
CA GLN A 251 6.22 3.16 24.08
C GLN A 251 5.66 1.80 23.64
N ARG A 252 4.50 1.81 22.96
CA ARG A 252 3.90 0.57 22.42
C ARG A 252 4.79 -0.10 21.38
N ALA A 253 5.48 0.68 20.55
CA ALA A 253 6.46 0.15 19.59
C ALA A 253 7.62 -0.58 20.29
N LEU A 254 8.15 0.00 21.37
CA LEU A 254 9.20 -0.65 22.18
C LEU A 254 8.72 -1.96 22.80
N ASP A 255 7.47 -2.03 23.25
CA ASP A 255 6.89 -3.28 23.78
C ASP A 255 6.82 -4.37 22.71
N GLU A 256 6.40 -4.03 21.49
CA GLU A 256 6.37 -4.97 20.37
C GLU A 256 7.77 -5.42 19.94
N LEU A 257 8.74 -4.51 19.91
CA LEU A 257 10.13 -4.85 19.61
C LEU A 257 10.75 -5.75 20.68
N ASN A 258 10.40 -5.52 21.95
CA ASN A 258 10.84 -6.37 23.04
C ASN A 258 10.29 -7.79 22.93
N ALA A 259 9.04 -7.94 22.45
CA ALA A 259 8.41 -9.22 22.18
C ALA A 259 8.94 -9.94 20.91
N TYR A 260 9.75 -9.26 20.09
CA TYR A 260 10.38 -9.83 18.91
C TYR A 260 11.59 -10.70 19.31
N GLU A 261 11.34 -12.00 19.52
CA GLU A 261 12.31 -13.00 19.97
C GLU A 261 12.72 -13.96 18.84
N SER A 262 13.88 -14.59 18.99
CA SER A 262 14.50 -15.62 18.15
C SER A 262 14.79 -16.88 18.98
N VAL A 263 15.20 -17.98 18.34
CA VAL A 263 15.51 -19.24 19.03
C VAL A 263 16.61 -19.07 20.09
N ASP A 264 17.57 -18.19 19.83
CA ASP A 264 18.73 -17.94 20.70
C ASP A 264 18.54 -16.76 21.67
N GLY A 265 17.31 -16.25 21.80
CA GLY A 265 16.97 -15.11 22.65
C GLY A 265 16.47 -13.89 21.87
N SER A 266 16.84 -12.68 22.29
CA SER A 266 16.39 -11.44 21.63
C SER A 266 16.79 -11.39 20.15
N ALA A 267 15.81 -11.24 19.25
CA ALA A 267 16.10 -11.11 17.83
C ALA A 267 16.84 -9.78 17.54
N PRO A 268 17.73 -9.74 16.53
CA PRO A 268 18.52 -8.55 16.21
C PRO A 268 17.63 -7.43 15.68
N VAL A 269 17.81 -6.23 16.23
CA VAL A 269 17.11 -5.00 15.84
C VAL A 269 18.06 -3.83 16.03
N VAL A 270 18.16 -2.96 15.03
CA VAL A 270 18.83 -1.66 15.20
C VAL A 270 17.76 -0.58 15.25
N LEU A 271 17.83 0.32 16.22
CA LEU A 271 16.85 1.37 16.45
C LEU A 271 17.57 2.72 16.57
N THR A 272 17.13 3.75 15.85
CA THR A 272 17.63 5.11 16.05
C THR A 272 16.61 5.96 16.81
N CYS A 273 17.10 6.85 17.68
CA CYS A 273 16.27 7.80 18.41
C CYS A 273 17.06 9.04 18.83
N ARG A 274 16.42 10.19 18.99
CA ARG A 274 17.03 11.34 19.70
C ARG A 274 17.36 10.97 21.15
N ALA A 275 18.54 11.41 21.62
CA ALA A 275 19.02 11.06 22.97
C ALA A 275 18.04 11.49 24.07
N GLN A 276 17.58 12.74 24.04
CA GLN A 276 16.61 13.28 25.01
C GLN A 276 15.33 12.43 25.05
N ARG A 277 14.76 12.13 23.87
CA ARG A 277 13.52 11.37 23.77
C ARG A 277 13.66 9.94 24.28
N TYR A 278 14.79 9.29 24.00
CA TYR A 278 15.05 7.95 24.51
C TYR A 278 15.21 7.93 26.03
N THR A 279 15.80 8.98 26.61
CA THR A 279 15.88 9.15 28.08
C THR A 279 14.50 9.32 28.70
N GLU A 280 13.64 10.18 28.15
CA GLU A 280 12.25 10.37 28.61
C GLU A 280 11.44 9.06 28.59
N LEU A 281 11.58 8.26 27.52
CA LEU A 281 10.96 6.94 27.43
C LEU A 281 11.54 5.98 28.48
N SER A 282 12.86 6.03 28.68
CA SER A 282 13.56 5.19 29.64
C SER A 282 13.15 5.48 31.09
N GLU A 283 12.88 6.74 31.44
CA GLU A 283 12.36 7.15 32.75
C GLU A 283 10.97 6.58 33.03
N ARG A 284 10.19 6.32 31.97
CA ARG A 284 8.87 5.66 32.03
C ARG A 284 8.94 4.14 31.89
N TYR A 285 10.11 3.56 32.09
CA TYR A 285 10.37 2.13 31.95
C TYR A 285 10.18 1.55 30.54
N ALA A 286 10.17 2.41 29.51
CA ALA A 286 10.07 2.01 28.11
C ALA A 286 11.45 2.08 27.44
N TRP A 287 12.09 0.92 27.25
CA TRP A 287 13.39 0.80 26.58
C TRP A 287 13.50 -0.54 25.85
N LEU A 288 14.46 -0.63 24.92
CA LEU A 288 14.77 -1.90 24.26
C LEU A 288 15.63 -2.78 25.18
N ARG A 289 15.16 -3.99 25.50
CA ARG A 289 15.82 -4.95 26.39
C ARG A 289 16.97 -5.67 25.69
N GLN A 290 18.02 -6.03 26.45
CA GLN A 290 19.23 -6.72 25.96
C GLN A 290 19.91 -5.97 24.80
N ALA A 291 19.95 -4.64 24.88
CA ALA A 291 20.47 -3.79 23.81
C ALA A 291 21.77 -3.10 24.22
N ALA A 292 22.65 -2.89 23.25
CA ALA A 292 23.75 -1.93 23.37
C ALA A 292 23.21 -0.52 23.09
N LEU A 293 23.43 0.43 23.98
CA LEU A 293 23.05 1.83 23.78
C LEU A 293 24.29 2.62 23.32
N LEU A 294 24.32 2.95 22.04
CA LEU A 294 25.35 3.76 21.40
C LEU A 294 24.91 5.23 21.41
N ARG A 295 25.75 6.12 21.93
CA ARG A 295 25.57 7.58 21.87
C ARG A 295 26.64 8.20 20.97
N ILE A 296 26.21 8.84 19.88
CA ILE A 296 27.10 9.56 18.97
C ILE A 296 27.46 10.91 19.57
N ALA A 297 28.76 11.19 19.70
CA ALA A 297 29.26 12.47 20.18
C ALA A 297 29.14 13.59 19.12
N GLY A 298 29.27 14.85 19.55
CA GLY A 298 29.41 15.98 18.63
C GLY A 298 30.76 15.98 17.93
N VAL A 299 30.87 16.80 16.87
CA VAL A 299 32.11 17.01 16.11
C VAL A 299 33.02 17.94 16.89
N ASP A 300 34.27 17.53 17.12
CA ASP A 300 35.32 18.43 17.62
C ASP A 300 35.98 19.23 16.48
N VAL A 301 36.74 20.27 16.82
CA VAL A 301 37.37 21.14 15.81
C VAL A 301 38.37 20.37 14.93
N ALA A 302 39.07 19.37 15.48
CA ALA A 302 40.04 18.57 14.73
C ALA A 302 39.34 17.61 13.74
N GLU A 303 38.23 17.01 14.16
CA GLU A 303 37.36 16.18 13.33
C GLU A 303 36.70 17.00 12.22
N ALA A 304 36.27 18.23 12.52
CA ALA A 304 35.75 19.15 11.52
C ALA A 304 36.81 19.49 10.47
N ARG A 305 38.04 19.80 10.89
CA ARG A 305 39.17 20.10 9.99
C ARG A 305 39.50 18.90 9.10
N SER A 306 39.57 17.70 9.69
CA SER A 306 39.82 16.47 8.94
C SER A 306 38.71 16.16 7.93
N TYR A 307 37.47 16.47 8.26
CA TYR A 307 36.35 16.31 7.34
C TYR A 307 36.46 17.25 6.13
N VAL A 308 36.76 18.54 6.37
CA VAL A 308 36.91 19.53 5.29
C VAL A 308 38.08 19.15 4.38
N GLU A 309 39.24 18.82 4.94
CA GLU A 309 40.43 18.40 4.20
C GLU A 309 40.18 17.17 3.32
N LYS A 310 39.52 16.14 3.87
CA LYS A 310 39.16 14.94 3.09
C LYS A 310 38.19 15.27 1.96
N ARG A 311 37.25 16.18 2.20
CA ARG A 311 36.20 16.52 1.23
C ARG A 311 36.66 17.47 0.13
N SER A 312 37.67 18.29 0.41
CA SER A 312 38.33 19.14 -0.58
C SER A 312 39.42 18.40 -1.37
N ASP A 313 39.64 17.10 -1.11
CA ASP A 313 40.76 16.30 -1.62
C ASP A 313 42.13 16.94 -1.29
N GLY A 314 42.26 17.54 -0.10
CA GLY A 314 43.46 18.27 0.33
C GLY A 314 43.65 19.64 -0.32
N ARG A 315 42.67 20.14 -1.08
CA ARG A 315 42.68 21.53 -1.59
C ARG A 315 42.24 22.50 -0.50
N GLY A 316 42.78 23.72 -0.51
CA GLY A 316 42.32 24.76 0.41
C GLY A 316 40.83 25.07 0.19
N SER A 317 40.04 25.01 1.26
CA SER A 317 38.63 25.39 1.26
C SER A 317 38.48 26.78 1.90
N PRO A 318 37.56 27.64 1.42
CA PRO A 318 37.20 28.86 2.13
C PRO A 318 36.70 28.59 3.57
N LEU A 319 36.22 27.37 3.84
CA LEU A 319 35.80 26.93 5.16
C LEU A 319 36.97 26.77 6.13
N ASP A 320 38.20 26.53 5.65
CA ASP A 320 39.39 26.40 6.52
C ASP A 320 39.67 27.72 7.25
N ALA A 321 39.61 28.85 6.52
CA ALA A 321 39.79 30.18 7.11
C ALA A 321 38.66 30.53 8.11
N LEU A 322 37.45 30.01 7.87
CA LEU A 322 36.32 30.18 8.77
C LEU A 322 36.49 29.36 10.06
N LEU A 323 37.03 28.15 9.96
CA LEU A 323 37.36 27.32 11.13
C LEU A 323 38.54 27.90 11.94
N ASP A 324 39.50 28.54 11.28
CA ASP A 324 40.65 29.20 11.93
C ASP A 324 40.27 30.47 12.72
N GLY A 325 39.26 31.21 12.24
CA GLY A 325 38.74 32.43 12.88
C GLY A 325 37.42 32.24 13.64
N ALA A 326 36.97 31.00 13.86
CA ALA A 326 35.68 30.69 14.45
C ALA A 326 35.63 31.07 15.95
N GLY A 327 34.72 31.96 16.32
CA GLY A 327 34.34 32.17 17.72
C GLY A 327 33.56 30.97 18.30
N GLU A 328 33.32 30.98 19.61
CA GLU A 328 32.63 29.91 20.33
C GLU A 328 31.24 29.59 19.75
N ALA A 329 30.50 30.61 19.31
CA ALA A 329 29.19 30.45 18.67
C ALA A 329 29.24 29.61 17.39
N VAL A 330 30.26 29.82 16.55
CA VAL A 330 30.45 29.07 15.30
C VAL A 330 30.88 27.63 15.62
N ALA A 331 31.81 27.43 16.54
CA ALA A 331 32.22 26.10 16.98
C ALA A 331 31.03 25.29 17.55
N GLN A 332 30.19 25.94 18.38
CA GLN A 332 29.00 25.32 18.94
C GLN A 332 27.95 24.99 17.86
N ALA A 333 27.76 25.86 16.86
CA ALA A 333 26.85 25.59 15.75
C ALA A 333 27.33 24.41 14.88
N LEU A 334 28.62 24.37 14.56
CA LEU A 334 29.25 23.35 13.72
C LEU A 334 29.57 22.03 14.44
N SER A 335 29.36 21.95 15.75
CA SER A 335 29.48 20.70 16.53
C SER A 335 28.50 19.59 16.09
N SER A 336 27.50 19.92 15.28
CA SER A 336 26.64 18.93 14.63
C SER A 336 27.16 18.59 13.23
N PRO A 337 27.35 17.31 12.88
CA PRO A 337 27.74 16.87 11.55
C PRO A 337 26.84 17.45 10.44
N PHE A 338 25.55 17.62 10.72
CA PHE A 338 24.61 18.27 9.81
C PHE A 338 25.00 19.71 9.50
N TYR A 339 25.20 20.56 10.53
CA TYR A 339 25.54 21.97 10.34
C TYR A 339 26.95 22.14 9.75
N LEU A 340 27.89 21.24 10.06
CA LEU A 340 29.19 21.21 9.39
C LEU A 340 29.06 20.87 7.89
N GLY A 341 28.26 19.86 7.55
CA GLY A 341 27.97 19.52 6.15
C GLY A 341 27.25 20.66 5.42
N LEU A 342 26.36 21.38 6.12
CA LEU A 342 25.64 22.54 5.62
C LEU A 342 26.57 23.73 5.38
N ALA A 343 27.48 24.01 6.32
CA ALA A 343 28.51 25.03 6.15
C ALA A 343 29.42 24.70 4.95
N TYR A 344 29.79 23.43 4.77
CA TYR A 344 30.52 23.00 3.57
C TYR A 344 29.70 23.19 2.29
N ALA A 345 28.40 22.90 2.30
CA ALA A 345 27.55 23.12 1.13
C ALA A 345 27.43 24.61 0.77
N VAL A 346 27.36 25.50 1.77
CA VAL A 346 27.22 26.95 1.58
C VAL A 346 28.54 27.63 1.19
N TYR A 347 29.66 27.26 1.84
CA TYR A 347 30.95 27.94 1.69
C TYR A 347 32.02 27.12 0.94
N GLY A 348 31.87 25.80 0.81
CA GLY A 348 32.94 24.89 0.42
C GLY A 348 33.20 24.72 -1.08
N GLU A 349 32.18 24.80 -1.95
CA GLU A 349 32.35 24.46 -3.38
C GLU A 349 32.28 25.63 -4.36
N ALA A 350 31.60 26.75 -4.05
CA ALA A 350 31.57 27.93 -4.92
C ALA A 350 30.98 29.18 -4.22
N ALA A 351 31.83 30.08 -3.71
CA ALA A 351 31.60 31.53 -3.71
C ALA A 351 32.83 32.26 -3.13
N GLN A 352 33.75 32.67 -4.00
CA GLN A 352 34.47 33.92 -3.72
C GLN A 352 33.43 35.06 -3.83
N GLY A 353 33.02 35.62 -2.69
CA GLY A 353 32.54 37.01 -2.65
C GLY A 353 31.04 37.30 -2.57
N GLN A 354 30.14 36.37 -2.18
CA GLN A 354 28.71 36.70 -2.04
C GLN A 354 28.06 36.36 -0.70
N THR A 355 28.69 35.59 0.18
CA THR A 355 28.13 35.24 1.49
C THR A 355 28.83 36.01 2.59
N GLN A 356 28.05 36.68 3.45
CA GLN A 356 28.57 37.42 4.60
C GLN A 356 29.39 36.49 5.52
N PRO A 357 30.47 36.97 6.16
CA PRO A 357 31.24 36.19 7.11
C PRO A 357 30.39 35.80 8.33
N LEU A 358 30.46 34.53 8.78
CA LEU A 358 29.78 34.06 10.01
C LEU A 358 30.30 34.75 11.27
N ALA A 359 31.45 35.42 11.20
CA ALA A 359 32.12 36.08 12.33
C ALA A 359 31.32 37.23 12.95
N HIS A 360 30.31 37.77 12.27
CA HIS A 360 29.44 38.83 12.80
C HIS A 360 28.25 38.31 13.61
N LEU A 361 27.98 37.00 13.60
CA LEU A 361 26.86 36.40 14.32
C LEU A 361 27.27 36.07 15.75
N ALA A 362 26.47 36.47 16.72
CA ALA A 362 26.83 36.43 18.14
C ALA A 362 26.45 35.09 18.79
N THR A 363 25.47 34.38 18.24
CA THR A 363 24.93 33.14 18.83
C THR A 363 24.96 31.95 17.87
N ALA A 364 25.02 30.74 18.42
CA ALA A 364 24.98 29.52 17.63
C ALA A 364 23.66 29.37 16.84
N ASP A 365 22.53 29.84 17.38
CA ASP A 365 21.25 29.78 16.71
C ASP A 365 21.15 30.73 15.52
N GLU A 366 21.73 31.93 15.61
CA GLU A 366 21.87 32.84 14.47
C GLU A 366 22.70 32.22 13.34
N VAL A 367 23.79 31.52 13.68
CA VAL A 367 24.60 30.78 12.70
C VAL A 367 23.78 29.67 12.05
N ARG A 368 23.03 28.88 12.83
CA ARG A 368 22.17 27.80 12.31
C ARG A 368 21.09 28.32 11.37
N GLU A 369 20.41 29.39 11.76
CA GLU A 369 19.38 30.04 10.96
C GLU A 369 19.96 30.59 9.65
N HIS A 370 21.14 31.24 9.71
CA HIS A 370 21.85 31.72 8.53
C HIS A 370 22.20 30.57 7.57
N LEU A 371 22.74 29.46 8.09
CA LEU A 371 23.10 28.31 7.28
C LEU A 371 21.86 27.66 6.61
N LEU A 372 20.74 27.55 7.33
CA LEU A 372 19.48 27.02 6.79
C LEU A 372 18.92 27.93 5.68
N ALA A 373 18.94 29.25 5.89
CA ALA A 373 18.52 30.25 4.92
C ALA A 373 19.28 30.17 3.59
N HIS A 374 20.57 29.83 3.65
CA HIS A 374 21.44 29.75 2.47
C HIS A 374 21.56 28.34 1.88
N TYR A 375 20.95 27.33 2.49
CA TYR A 375 21.06 25.95 2.02
C TYR A 375 20.44 25.73 0.65
N ILE A 376 19.16 26.11 0.48
CA ILE A 376 18.43 25.91 -0.78
C ILE A 376 19.12 26.67 -1.93
N PRO A 377 19.53 27.94 -1.77
CA PRO A 377 20.35 28.62 -2.77
C PRO A 377 21.65 27.90 -3.10
N ALA A 378 22.40 27.43 -2.10
CA ALA A 378 23.66 26.74 -2.31
C ALA A 378 23.46 25.40 -3.05
N ALA A 379 22.53 24.56 -2.58
CA ALA A 379 22.19 23.28 -3.20
C ALA A 379 21.69 23.46 -4.64
N THR A 380 20.87 24.50 -4.90
CA THR A 380 20.38 24.80 -6.25
C THR A 380 21.50 25.24 -7.18
N ARG A 381 22.44 26.07 -6.72
CA ARG A 381 23.63 26.48 -7.50
C ARG A 381 24.54 25.30 -7.82
N ALA A 382 24.80 24.44 -6.84
CA ALA A 382 25.60 23.22 -7.02
C ALA A 382 24.94 22.28 -8.04
N ALA A 383 23.64 22.01 -7.89
CA ALA A 383 22.86 21.20 -8.81
C ALA A 383 22.83 21.75 -10.24
N ASN A 384 22.59 23.06 -10.41
CA ASN A 384 22.62 23.70 -11.74
C ASN A 384 24.02 23.63 -12.36
N THR A 385 25.07 23.79 -11.57
CA THR A 385 26.46 23.69 -12.05
C THR A 385 26.79 22.25 -12.45
N ALA A 386 26.39 21.25 -11.67
CA ALA A 386 26.53 19.83 -12.01
C ALA A 386 25.75 19.48 -13.29
N ALA A 387 24.54 20.01 -13.47
CA ALA A 387 23.76 19.83 -14.69
C ALA A 387 24.45 20.43 -15.92
N ARG A 388 24.99 21.66 -15.81
CA ARG A 388 25.75 22.30 -16.90
C ARG A 388 27.01 21.52 -17.26
N GLN A 389 27.79 21.10 -16.26
CA GLN A 389 28.99 20.28 -16.48
C GLN A 389 28.67 18.92 -17.10
N ALA A 390 27.59 18.26 -16.67
CA ALA A 390 27.17 16.97 -17.21
C ALA A 390 26.76 17.07 -18.68
N ARG A 391 26.09 18.17 -19.08
CA ARG A 391 25.72 18.43 -20.49
C ARG A 391 26.93 18.71 -21.39
N GLN A 392 28.00 19.26 -20.84
CA GLN A 392 29.24 19.54 -21.59
C GLN A 392 30.09 18.29 -21.83
N ARG A 393 29.90 17.21 -21.05
CA ARG A 393 30.63 15.95 -21.24
C ARG A 393 29.93 15.07 -22.27
N VAL A 394 30.67 14.53 -23.24
CA VAL A 394 30.17 13.70 -24.36
C VAL A 394 29.43 12.43 -23.91
N LEU A 395 29.67 11.95 -22.67
CA LEU A 395 29.01 10.80 -22.03
C LEU A 395 27.74 11.17 -21.23
N ALA A 396 27.04 12.25 -21.61
CA ALA A 396 25.88 12.82 -20.88
C ALA A 396 24.73 11.83 -20.58
N THR A 397 24.68 10.68 -21.26
CA THR A 397 23.66 9.63 -21.09
C THR A 397 23.77 8.86 -19.77
N GLU A 398 24.94 8.84 -19.12
CA GLU A 398 25.15 8.04 -17.89
C GLU A 398 25.06 8.85 -16.58
N SER A 399 25.20 10.18 -16.63
CA SER A 399 25.10 11.03 -15.43
C SER A 399 23.63 11.30 -15.06
N PRO A 400 23.25 11.19 -13.77
CA PRO A 400 21.92 11.61 -13.29
C PRO A 400 21.57 13.06 -13.65
N TRP A 401 22.58 13.93 -13.73
CA TRP A 401 22.44 15.37 -13.94
C TRP A 401 22.25 15.78 -15.41
N GLY A 402 22.65 14.94 -16.37
CA GLY A 402 22.62 15.30 -17.81
C GLY A 402 21.21 15.57 -18.34
N ARG A 403 20.18 15.00 -17.70
CA ARG A 403 18.75 15.17 -18.07
C ARG A 403 17.97 16.08 -17.14
N GLN A 404 18.59 16.62 -16.10
CA GLN A 404 17.88 17.45 -15.12
C GLN A 404 17.78 18.91 -15.57
N ALA A 405 16.69 19.56 -15.19
CA ALA A 405 16.45 20.97 -15.48
C ALA A 405 17.25 21.87 -14.51
N GLU A 406 17.47 23.11 -14.93
CA GLU A 406 17.98 24.15 -14.03
C GLU A 406 16.79 24.84 -13.35
N TYR A 407 16.94 25.13 -12.05
CA TYR A 407 15.90 25.77 -11.25
C TYR A 407 16.40 27.04 -10.58
N GLU A 408 15.45 27.94 -10.29
CA GLU A 408 15.71 29.16 -9.54
C GLU A 408 15.49 28.91 -8.03
N PRO A 409 16.43 29.32 -7.15
CA PRO A 409 16.35 29.04 -5.71
C PRO A 409 15.04 29.46 -5.04
N ALA A 410 14.51 30.63 -5.40
CA ALA A 410 13.28 31.16 -4.81
C ALA A 410 12.07 30.26 -5.13
N ARG A 411 12.00 29.71 -6.35
CA ARG A 411 10.94 28.78 -6.76
C ARG A 411 11.08 27.43 -6.05
N VAL A 412 12.32 26.93 -5.92
CA VAL A 412 12.60 25.69 -5.18
C VAL A 412 12.13 25.81 -3.74
N HIS A 413 12.46 26.93 -3.07
CA HIS A 413 11.98 27.22 -1.71
C HIS A 413 10.45 27.22 -1.66
N GLN A 414 9.79 27.95 -2.55
CA GLN A 414 8.34 28.06 -2.57
C GLN A 414 7.67 26.69 -2.75
N TRP A 415 8.15 25.87 -3.69
CA TRP A 415 7.60 24.53 -3.91
C TRP A 415 7.83 23.62 -2.71
N LEU A 416 9.04 23.59 -2.16
CA LEU A 416 9.33 22.76 -0.99
C LEU A 416 8.52 23.17 0.24
N HIS A 417 8.25 24.48 0.43
CA HIS A 417 7.37 24.95 1.48
C HIS A 417 5.94 24.41 1.33
N HIS A 418 5.34 24.51 0.14
CA HIS A 418 3.97 24.02 -0.09
C HIS A 418 3.88 22.48 -0.05
N MET A 419 4.97 21.80 -0.39
CA MET A 419 5.07 20.35 -0.31
C MET A 419 5.54 19.86 1.08
N ALA A 420 5.78 20.73 2.04
CA ALA A 420 6.14 20.33 3.41
C ALA A 420 4.90 19.79 4.12
N GLY A 421 4.79 18.45 4.22
CA GLY A 421 3.71 17.77 4.93
C GLY A 421 4.01 17.57 6.41
N GLU A 422 3.20 16.76 7.10
CA GLU A 422 3.43 16.43 8.50
C GLU A 422 4.65 15.52 8.69
N GLU A 423 5.29 15.58 9.87
CA GLU A 423 6.37 14.68 10.29
C GLU A 423 7.56 14.59 9.29
N GLY A 424 7.88 15.66 8.57
CA GLY A 424 9.01 15.69 7.62
C GLY A 424 8.77 14.94 6.30
N LYS A 425 7.55 14.45 6.05
CA LYS A 425 7.13 13.87 4.77
C LYS A 425 6.70 14.95 3.79
N LEU A 426 6.62 14.61 2.50
CA LEU A 426 5.97 15.50 1.55
C LEU A 426 4.44 15.41 1.71
N SER A 427 3.76 16.54 1.67
CA SER A 427 2.29 16.61 1.72
C SER A 427 1.68 15.99 0.47
N SER A 428 0.40 15.60 0.54
CA SER A 428 -0.33 15.26 -0.68
C SER A 428 -0.60 16.51 -1.54
N ILE A 429 -0.82 16.34 -2.85
CA ILE A 429 -1.15 17.47 -3.75
C ILE A 429 -2.40 18.23 -3.26
N GLY A 430 -3.38 17.52 -2.68
CA GLY A 430 -4.60 18.11 -2.13
C GLY A 430 -4.34 18.97 -0.89
N GLU A 431 -3.41 18.57 -0.03
CA GLU A 431 -2.97 19.36 1.13
C GLU A 431 -2.16 20.59 0.69
N ALA A 432 -1.25 20.43 -0.27
CA ALA A 432 -0.45 21.53 -0.82
C ALA A 432 -1.31 22.63 -1.50
N PHE A 433 -2.47 22.25 -2.05
CA PHE A 433 -3.43 23.20 -2.64
C PHE A 433 -4.38 23.83 -1.60
N GLY A 434 -4.55 23.19 -0.44
CA GLY A 434 -5.50 23.58 0.59
C GLY A 434 -6.76 22.72 0.53
N ALA A 435 -7.02 21.97 1.62
CA ALA A 435 -8.07 20.96 1.66
C ALA A 435 -9.49 21.52 1.46
N ALA A 436 -9.75 22.77 1.83
CA ALA A 436 -11.06 23.41 1.62
C ALA A 436 -11.31 23.73 0.15
N SER A 437 -10.33 24.33 -0.53
CA SER A 437 -10.42 24.66 -1.96
C SER A 437 -10.45 23.40 -2.83
N ALA A 438 -9.71 22.36 -2.45
CA ALA A 438 -9.73 21.09 -3.15
C ALA A 438 -11.09 20.38 -3.06
N ARG A 439 -11.72 20.37 -1.87
CA ARG A 439 -13.06 19.82 -1.68
C ARG A 439 -14.14 20.62 -2.41
N ALA A 440 -14.02 21.94 -2.45
CA ALA A 440 -14.97 22.80 -3.17
C ALA A 440 -14.92 22.56 -4.69
N LEU A 441 -13.71 22.47 -5.26
CA LEU A 441 -13.53 22.15 -6.68
C LEU A 441 -14.10 20.77 -7.02
N GLY A 442 -13.75 19.75 -6.21
CA GLY A 442 -14.26 18.39 -6.40
C GLY A 442 -15.77 18.28 -6.29
N GLY A 443 -16.37 18.99 -5.32
CA GLY A 443 -17.82 19.06 -5.20
C GLY A 443 -18.50 19.68 -6.44
N ALA A 444 -17.91 20.73 -7.01
CA ALA A 444 -18.45 21.38 -8.20
C ALA A 444 -18.37 20.50 -9.46
N VAL A 445 -17.22 19.86 -9.70
CA VAL A 445 -17.03 18.95 -10.85
C VAL A 445 -17.93 17.72 -10.73
N MET A 446 -18.06 17.15 -9.54
CA MET A 446 -18.98 16.04 -9.28
C MET A 446 -20.43 16.43 -9.56
N ALA A 447 -20.87 17.61 -9.08
CA ALA A 447 -22.22 18.10 -9.33
C ALA A 447 -22.49 18.32 -10.83
N LEU A 448 -21.52 18.87 -11.57
CA LEU A 448 -21.61 19.06 -13.02
C LEU A 448 -21.67 17.72 -13.78
N ALA A 449 -20.85 16.75 -13.40
CA ALA A 449 -20.83 15.43 -14.04
C ALA A 449 -22.13 14.65 -13.81
N LEU A 450 -22.66 14.68 -12.57
CA LEU A 450 -23.96 14.08 -12.25
C LEU A 450 -25.10 14.79 -12.99
N GLY A 451 -25.06 16.12 -13.07
CA GLY A 451 -26.01 16.91 -13.86
C GLY A 451 -25.97 16.56 -15.36
N ALA A 452 -24.77 16.42 -15.93
CA ALA A 452 -24.58 16.02 -17.31
C ALA A 452 -25.06 14.58 -17.58
N ALA A 453 -24.79 13.63 -16.67
CA ALA A 453 -25.29 12.26 -16.75
C ALA A 453 -26.83 12.20 -16.77
N PHE A 454 -27.47 13.03 -15.94
CA PHE A 454 -28.94 13.12 -15.88
C PHE A 454 -29.53 13.73 -17.16
N LEU A 455 -28.93 14.80 -17.67
CA LEU A 455 -29.36 15.44 -18.92
C LEU A 455 -29.17 14.52 -20.12
N TRP A 456 -28.04 13.80 -20.18
CA TRP A 456 -27.76 12.80 -21.23
C TRP A 456 -28.82 11.71 -21.29
N GLY A 457 -29.22 11.16 -20.13
CA GLY A 457 -30.29 10.15 -20.07
C GLY A 457 -31.58 10.61 -20.73
N ARG A 458 -31.98 11.87 -20.52
CA ARG A 458 -33.17 12.45 -21.17
C ARG A 458 -32.98 12.75 -22.66
N SER A 459 -31.80 13.18 -23.07
CA SER A 459 -31.54 13.52 -24.48
C SER A 459 -31.50 12.30 -25.41
N VAL A 460 -31.16 11.12 -24.88
CA VAL A 460 -31.02 9.87 -25.65
C VAL A 460 -32.30 9.03 -25.64
N GLU A 461 -33.29 9.39 -24.80
CA GLU A 461 -34.57 8.70 -24.67
C GLU A 461 -35.28 8.52 -26.04
N GLY A 462 -35.23 9.54 -26.90
CA GLY A 462 -35.83 9.51 -28.23
C GLY A 462 -35.08 8.74 -29.32
N LEU A 463 -33.87 8.25 -29.06
CA LEU A 463 -33.03 7.54 -30.05
C LEU A 463 -33.22 6.01 -30.04
N PHE A 464 -33.90 5.47 -29.03
CA PHE A 464 -34.08 4.03 -28.84
C PHE A 464 -35.56 3.67 -28.69
N PRO A 465 -35.96 2.40 -28.95
CA PRO A 465 -37.34 1.97 -28.78
C PRO A 465 -37.85 2.22 -27.36
N ALA A 466 -39.10 2.68 -27.21
CA ALA A 466 -39.70 3.01 -25.91
C ALA A 466 -39.62 1.85 -24.88
N ARG A 467 -39.69 0.60 -25.36
CA ARG A 467 -39.50 -0.62 -24.53
C ARG A 467 -38.14 -0.74 -23.84
N TRP A 468 -37.11 -0.03 -24.32
CA TRP A 468 -35.78 -0.01 -23.69
C TRP A 468 -35.68 1.02 -22.57
N TRP A 469 -36.63 1.96 -22.52
CA TRP A 469 -36.75 2.99 -21.49
C TRP A 469 -37.78 2.63 -20.42
N ASP A 470 -38.26 1.38 -20.42
CA ASP A 470 -39.20 0.91 -19.42
C ASP A 470 -38.48 0.64 -18.10
N HIS A 471 -38.81 1.44 -17.09
CA HIS A 471 -38.30 1.29 -15.75
C HIS A 471 -39.26 0.40 -14.98
N GLN A 472 -38.90 -0.87 -14.74
CA GLN A 472 -39.75 -1.85 -14.05
C GLN A 472 -40.36 -1.31 -12.73
N HIS A 473 -39.61 -0.47 -12.02
CA HIS A 473 -40.01 0.11 -10.72
C HIS A 473 -40.11 1.65 -10.73
N GLY A 474 -40.05 2.29 -11.91
CA GLY A 474 -40.14 3.74 -12.11
C GLY A 474 -38.80 4.48 -12.11
N VAL A 475 -38.78 5.64 -12.79
CA VAL A 475 -37.57 6.46 -13.05
C VAL A 475 -36.88 6.90 -11.75
N VAL A 476 -37.65 7.30 -10.74
CA VAL A 476 -37.13 7.85 -9.47
C VAL A 476 -36.32 6.81 -8.69
N VAL A 477 -36.74 5.54 -8.70
CA VAL A 477 -36.05 4.45 -8.01
C VAL A 477 -34.78 4.08 -8.76
N SER A 478 -34.87 4.01 -10.09
CA SER A 478 -33.73 3.74 -10.97
C SER A 478 -32.62 4.78 -10.81
N THR A 479 -32.98 6.07 -10.73
CA THR A 479 -32.01 7.16 -10.56
C THR A 479 -31.41 7.20 -9.15
N ALA A 480 -32.18 6.88 -8.11
CA ALA A 480 -31.66 6.82 -6.73
C ALA A 480 -30.64 5.68 -6.57
N VAL A 481 -30.92 4.49 -7.12
CA VAL A 481 -30.00 3.35 -7.11
C VAL A 481 -28.76 3.64 -7.96
N ALA A 482 -28.93 4.25 -9.13
CA ALA A 482 -27.81 4.70 -9.97
C ALA A 482 -26.90 5.70 -9.25
N GLY A 483 -27.48 6.64 -8.51
CA GLY A 483 -26.73 7.59 -7.68
C GLY A 483 -25.92 6.88 -6.59
N ALA A 484 -26.54 5.98 -5.82
CA ALA A 484 -25.87 5.28 -4.73
C ALA A 484 -24.72 4.37 -5.22
N VAL A 485 -24.97 3.60 -6.29
CA VAL A 485 -23.95 2.72 -6.90
C VAL A 485 -22.82 3.55 -7.51
N GLY A 486 -23.14 4.65 -8.19
CA GLY A 486 -22.17 5.58 -8.74
C GLY A 486 -21.26 6.20 -7.68
N VAL A 487 -21.82 6.65 -6.55
CA VAL A 487 -21.05 7.19 -5.42
C VAL A 487 -20.11 6.14 -4.83
N LEU A 488 -20.58 4.91 -4.63
CA LEU A 488 -19.75 3.81 -4.12
C LEU A 488 -18.61 3.47 -5.08
N ALA A 489 -18.90 3.35 -6.38
CA ALA A 489 -17.91 3.08 -7.41
C ALA A 489 -16.87 4.21 -7.51
N GLY A 490 -17.32 5.46 -7.45
CA GLY A 490 -16.45 6.64 -7.39
C GLY A 490 -15.53 6.62 -6.18
N ALA A 491 -16.04 6.32 -4.99
CA ALA A 491 -15.24 6.22 -3.77
C ALA A 491 -14.17 5.12 -3.86
N LEU A 492 -14.51 3.96 -4.43
CA LEU A 492 -13.56 2.87 -4.66
C LEU A 492 -12.48 3.24 -5.69
N PHE A 493 -12.86 3.93 -6.76
CA PHE A 493 -11.92 4.44 -7.76
C PHE A 493 -11.00 5.51 -7.18
N VAL A 494 -11.54 6.46 -6.41
CA VAL A 494 -10.76 7.45 -5.67
C VAL A 494 -9.75 6.74 -4.78
N ALA A 495 -10.17 5.78 -3.95
CA ALA A 495 -9.26 5.04 -3.07
C ALA A 495 -8.12 4.35 -3.84
N ALA A 496 -8.42 3.77 -5.01
CA ALA A 496 -7.41 3.14 -5.88
C ALA A 496 -6.44 4.17 -6.50
N VAL A 497 -6.91 5.37 -6.83
CA VAL A 497 -6.11 6.41 -7.48
C VAL A 497 -5.37 7.30 -6.47
N THR A 498 -5.93 7.57 -5.28
CA THR A 498 -5.28 8.39 -4.25
C THR A 498 -3.99 7.76 -3.73
N ASP A 499 -3.94 6.44 -3.62
CA ASP A 499 -2.69 5.72 -3.31
C ASP A 499 -1.62 5.93 -4.39
N SER A 500 -2.02 6.26 -5.62
CA SER A 500 -1.13 6.52 -6.75
C SER A 500 -0.74 7.99 -6.92
N LEU A 501 -1.38 8.91 -6.19
CA LEU A 501 -1.16 10.36 -6.28
C LEU A 501 -0.22 10.91 -5.18
N ALA A 502 0.23 10.06 -4.26
CA ALA A 502 1.31 10.39 -3.35
C ALA A 502 2.61 10.65 -4.13
N PHE A 503 3.48 11.52 -3.58
CA PHE A 503 4.81 11.77 -4.16
C PHE A 503 5.72 10.54 -3.94
N ALA A 504 5.52 9.51 -4.76
CA ALA A 504 6.30 8.29 -4.71
C ALA A 504 7.65 8.48 -5.43
N PRO A 505 8.75 7.94 -4.90
CA PRO A 505 10.03 7.94 -5.59
C PRO A 505 9.98 7.12 -6.86
N ALA A 506 10.49 7.71 -7.95
CA ALA A 506 10.65 7.01 -9.21
C ALA A 506 11.48 5.75 -9.01
N GLU A 507 11.08 4.64 -9.64
CA GLU A 507 11.81 3.36 -9.53
C GLU A 507 13.29 3.49 -9.90
N ARG A 508 13.61 4.40 -10.83
CA ARG A 508 14.98 4.74 -11.21
C ARG A 508 15.84 5.17 -10.03
N VAL A 509 15.26 5.95 -9.10
CA VAL A 509 15.95 6.44 -7.91
C VAL A 509 16.09 5.34 -6.87
N ARG A 510 15.13 4.40 -6.82
CA ARG A 510 15.20 3.19 -5.96
C ARG A 510 16.19 2.12 -6.47
N GLY A 511 17.08 2.43 -7.42
CA GLY A 511 18.06 1.47 -7.96
C GLY A 511 17.50 0.44 -8.94
N SER A 512 16.20 0.12 -8.87
CA SER A 512 15.54 -0.70 -9.88
C SER A 512 15.56 0.00 -11.24
N ARG A 513 16.30 -0.55 -12.20
CA ARG A 513 16.15 -0.19 -13.62
C ARG A 513 14.97 -0.98 -14.18
N PRO A 514 13.74 -0.43 -14.27
CA PRO A 514 12.69 -1.13 -14.98
C PRO A 514 13.10 -1.25 -16.45
N GLY A 515 13.15 -2.49 -16.95
CA GLY A 515 13.22 -2.72 -18.39
C GLY A 515 12.08 -1.97 -19.08
N LEU A 516 12.28 -1.56 -20.33
CA LEU A 516 11.29 -0.79 -21.10
C LEU A 516 9.92 -1.51 -21.11
N GLY A 517 9.95 -2.85 -21.14
CA GLY A 517 8.77 -3.70 -20.98
C GLY A 517 8.07 -3.59 -19.61
N ARG A 518 8.80 -3.40 -18.50
CA ARG A 518 8.20 -3.23 -17.16
C ARG A 518 7.56 -1.85 -16.98
N ARG A 519 8.15 -0.80 -17.57
CA ARG A 519 7.54 0.55 -17.61
C ARG A 519 6.29 0.58 -18.47
N LEU A 520 6.38 0.02 -19.68
CA LEU A 520 5.22 -0.13 -20.54
C LEU A 520 4.17 -0.98 -19.83
N TRP A 521 4.55 -2.09 -19.21
CA TRP A 521 3.65 -2.93 -18.42
C TRP A 521 2.97 -2.15 -17.31
N GLN A 522 3.70 -1.44 -16.45
CA GLN A 522 3.13 -0.66 -15.34
C GLN A 522 2.19 0.45 -15.81
N VAL A 523 2.58 1.20 -16.85
CA VAL A 523 1.72 2.22 -17.46
C VAL A 523 0.49 1.56 -18.06
N THR A 524 0.64 0.45 -18.79
CA THR A 524 -0.49 -0.29 -19.38
C THR A 524 -1.36 -1.00 -18.36
N THR A 525 -0.84 -1.43 -17.21
CA THR A 525 -1.64 -2.04 -16.14
C THR A 525 -2.36 -0.95 -15.38
N LEU A 526 -1.73 0.19 -15.10
CA LEU A 526 -2.41 1.30 -14.43
C LEU A 526 -3.51 1.89 -15.31
N TRP A 527 -3.22 2.17 -16.59
CA TRP A 527 -4.24 2.61 -17.55
C TRP A 527 -5.24 1.51 -17.90
N GLY A 528 -4.82 0.24 -17.92
CA GLY A 528 -5.69 -0.91 -18.15
C GLY A 528 -6.65 -1.13 -16.98
N ASP A 529 -6.19 -0.97 -15.75
CA ASP A 529 -7.00 -1.02 -14.54
C ASP A 529 -7.97 0.17 -14.54
N ILE A 530 -7.50 1.40 -14.77
CA ILE A 530 -8.36 2.60 -14.88
C ILE A 530 -9.42 2.43 -15.98
N ALA A 531 -9.03 1.99 -17.18
CA ALA A 531 -9.96 1.79 -18.30
C ALA A 531 -10.92 0.62 -18.05
N SER A 532 -10.46 -0.45 -17.39
CA SER A 532 -11.33 -1.55 -17.02
C SER A 532 -12.42 -1.10 -16.06
N TRP A 533 -12.07 -0.35 -15.00
CA TRP A 533 -13.02 0.15 -14.01
C TRP A 533 -13.96 1.23 -14.55
N ALA A 534 -13.45 2.15 -15.38
CA ALA A 534 -14.23 3.30 -15.85
C ALA A 534 -15.10 3.00 -17.09
N LEU A 535 -14.74 2.01 -17.92
CA LEU A 535 -15.42 1.75 -19.20
C LEU A 535 -15.83 0.29 -19.39
N LEU A 536 -14.97 -0.68 -19.09
CA LEU A 536 -15.27 -2.09 -19.36
C LEU A 536 -16.41 -2.62 -18.48
N LEU A 537 -16.37 -2.36 -17.17
CA LEU A 537 -17.41 -2.86 -16.24
C LEU A 537 -18.80 -2.27 -16.53
N PRO A 538 -18.97 -0.94 -16.75
CA PRO A 538 -20.26 -0.37 -17.13
C PRO A 538 -20.79 -0.92 -18.46
N VAL A 539 -19.92 -1.14 -19.45
CA VAL A 539 -20.31 -1.74 -20.73
C VAL A 539 -20.77 -3.18 -20.55
N LEU A 540 -20.06 -3.99 -19.78
CA LEU A 540 -20.45 -5.37 -19.48
C LEU A 540 -21.76 -5.45 -18.70
N LEU A 541 -22.01 -4.50 -17.81
CA LEU A 541 -23.28 -4.33 -17.08
C LEU A 541 -24.44 -4.10 -18.07
N VAL A 542 -24.27 -3.19 -19.03
CA VAL A 542 -25.28 -2.92 -20.06
C VAL A 542 -25.45 -4.11 -21.02
N VAL A 543 -24.37 -4.78 -21.41
CA VAL A 543 -24.42 -5.98 -22.27
C VAL A 543 -25.13 -7.13 -21.56
N GLY A 544 -24.89 -7.30 -20.25
CA GLY A 544 -25.62 -8.24 -19.41
C GLY A 544 -27.12 -7.94 -19.41
N ALA A 545 -27.49 -6.68 -19.17
CA ALA A 545 -28.88 -6.25 -19.16
C ALA A 545 -29.56 -6.31 -20.54
N ALA A 546 -28.81 -6.19 -21.63
CA ALA A 546 -29.37 -6.32 -22.97
C ALA A 546 -29.71 -7.78 -23.31
N SER A 547 -29.05 -8.75 -22.68
CA SER A 547 -29.15 -10.16 -23.07
C SER A 547 -30.56 -10.78 -22.93
N PRO A 548 -31.37 -10.47 -21.89
CA PRO A 548 -32.76 -10.93 -21.81
C PRO A 548 -33.67 -10.18 -22.80
N VAL A 549 -33.46 -8.86 -22.96
CA VAL A 549 -34.26 -7.96 -23.82
C VAL A 549 -34.16 -8.34 -25.30
N VAL A 550 -32.99 -8.80 -25.74
CA VAL A 550 -32.73 -9.21 -27.14
C VAL A 550 -32.99 -10.71 -27.35
N GLY A 551 -33.33 -11.46 -26.29
CA GLY A 551 -33.58 -12.90 -26.35
C GLY A 551 -32.34 -13.74 -26.62
N TRP A 552 -31.14 -13.20 -26.38
CA TRP A 552 -29.86 -13.90 -26.64
C TRP A 552 -29.68 -15.18 -25.81
N LEU A 553 -30.42 -15.33 -24.72
CA LEU A 553 -30.41 -16.50 -23.83
C LEU A 553 -31.64 -17.40 -23.98
N ALA A 554 -32.57 -17.07 -24.89
CA ALA A 554 -33.83 -17.81 -25.05
C ALA A 554 -33.66 -19.27 -25.54
N TRP A 555 -32.47 -19.62 -26.05
CA TRP A 555 -32.11 -20.98 -26.46
C TRP A 555 -31.52 -21.83 -25.33
N VAL A 556 -31.29 -21.26 -24.14
CA VAL A 556 -30.73 -21.96 -22.99
C VAL A 556 -31.86 -22.61 -22.19
N PRO A 557 -31.87 -23.95 -22.05
CA PRO A 557 -32.88 -24.65 -21.24
C PRO A 557 -32.87 -24.16 -19.79
N GLU A 558 -34.04 -24.02 -19.14
CA GLU A 558 -34.15 -23.55 -17.76
C GLU A 558 -33.29 -24.30 -16.73
N PRO A 559 -33.12 -25.65 -16.81
CA PRO A 559 -32.22 -26.35 -15.90
C PRO A 559 -30.75 -25.95 -16.07
N ALA A 560 -30.35 -25.56 -17.29
CA ALA A 560 -28.99 -25.10 -17.57
C ALA A 560 -28.78 -23.66 -17.07
N SER A 561 -29.78 -22.78 -17.22
CA SER A 561 -29.73 -21.43 -16.66
C SER A 561 -29.71 -21.45 -15.13
N TYR A 562 -30.43 -22.40 -14.50
CA TYR A 562 -30.39 -22.67 -13.06
C TYR A 562 -29.00 -23.06 -12.56
N VAL A 563 -28.33 -24.01 -13.21
CA VAL A 563 -26.96 -24.41 -12.83
C VAL A 563 -25.97 -23.26 -13.00
N VAL A 564 -26.09 -22.48 -14.08
CA VAL A 564 -25.24 -21.29 -14.30
C VAL A 564 -25.50 -20.24 -13.21
N GLY A 565 -26.76 -19.97 -12.88
CA GLY A 565 -27.15 -19.09 -11.79
C GLY A 565 -26.56 -19.50 -10.45
N ALA A 566 -26.62 -20.79 -10.11
CA ALA A 566 -26.05 -21.32 -8.87
C ALA A 566 -24.52 -21.19 -8.80
N VAL A 567 -23.83 -21.51 -9.89
CA VAL A 567 -22.37 -21.38 -9.98
C VAL A 567 -21.93 -19.92 -9.93
N VAL A 568 -22.64 -19.02 -10.62
CA VAL A 568 -22.35 -17.58 -10.63
C VAL A 568 -22.67 -16.94 -9.28
N GLY A 569 -23.84 -17.20 -8.71
CA GLY A 569 -24.24 -16.70 -7.39
C GLY A 569 -23.25 -17.12 -6.31
N PHE A 570 -22.90 -18.41 -6.26
CA PHE A 570 -21.88 -18.92 -5.35
C PHE A 570 -20.50 -18.31 -5.62
N GLY A 571 -20.10 -18.20 -6.89
CA GLY A 571 -18.81 -17.64 -7.32
C GLY A 571 -18.65 -16.16 -6.97
N VAL A 572 -19.69 -15.34 -7.15
CA VAL A 572 -19.73 -13.92 -6.78
C VAL A 572 -19.59 -13.79 -5.27
N CYS A 573 -20.34 -14.56 -4.48
CA CYS A 573 -20.23 -14.55 -3.03
C CYS A 573 -18.82 -14.95 -2.56
N VAL A 574 -18.21 -15.98 -3.16
CA VAL A 574 -16.84 -16.41 -2.87
C VAL A 574 -15.80 -15.37 -3.30
N ALA A 575 -16.01 -14.68 -4.42
CA ALA A 575 -15.11 -13.62 -4.91
C ALA A 575 -15.15 -12.38 -4.01
N LEU A 576 -16.35 -11.96 -3.60
CA LEU A 576 -16.53 -10.90 -2.59
C LEU A 576 -15.90 -11.32 -1.24
N ALA A 577 -15.97 -12.61 -0.89
CA ALA A 577 -15.38 -13.20 0.31
C ALA A 577 -13.85 -13.42 0.26
N ALA A 578 -13.18 -13.05 -0.83
CA ALA A 578 -11.75 -13.28 -1.02
C ALA A 578 -10.86 -12.30 -0.21
N SER A 579 -11.45 -11.29 0.44
CA SER A 579 -10.75 -10.33 1.29
C SER A 579 -10.60 -10.85 2.73
N GLU A 580 -9.50 -10.52 3.42
CA GLU A 580 -9.26 -10.95 4.80
C GLU A 580 -10.33 -10.44 5.79
N ASN A 581 -11.04 -9.36 5.42
CA ASN A 581 -12.06 -8.68 6.21
C ASN A 581 -13.49 -9.24 6.03
N THR A 582 -13.71 -10.16 5.09
CA THR A 582 -15.08 -10.66 4.83
C THR A 582 -15.44 -11.79 5.77
N VAL A 583 -14.65 -12.87 5.90
CA VAL A 583 -15.09 -14.09 6.63
C VAL A 583 -14.68 -14.11 8.12
N ALA A 584 -13.71 -13.28 8.52
CA ALA A 584 -13.13 -13.32 9.86
C ALA A 584 -13.89 -12.42 10.86
N HIS A 585 -14.77 -12.99 11.67
CA HIS A 585 -15.34 -12.28 12.82
C HIS A 585 -14.29 -12.21 13.94
N VAL A 586 -13.99 -11.00 14.40
CA VAL A 586 -12.92 -10.76 15.38
C VAL A 586 -13.45 -11.00 16.80
N ASP A 587 -14.77 -10.85 17.00
CA ASP A 587 -15.38 -10.64 18.31
C ASP A 587 -16.84 -11.11 18.45
N GLY A 588 -17.33 -11.26 19.69
CA GLY A 588 -18.71 -11.68 19.97
C GLY A 588 -19.78 -10.74 19.41
N ARG A 589 -19.50 -9.43 19.35
CA ARG A 589 -20.37 -8.43 18.70
C ARG A 589 -20.39 -8.61 17.17
N SER A 590 -19.23 -8.86 16.54
CA SER A 590 -19.18 -9.11 15.08
C SER A 590 -19.84 -10.43 14.70
N LEU A 591 -19.77 -11.45 15.57
CA LEU A 591 -20.50 -12.72 15.41
C LEU A 591 -22.00 -12.50 15.56
N ALA A 592 -22.42 -11.69 16.55
CA ALA A 592 -23.81 -11.24 16.65
C ALA A 592 -24.24 -10.50 15.38
N GLY A 593 -23.42 -9.61 14.81
CA GLY A 593 -23.67 -8.98 13.52
C GLY A 593 -23.80 -9.97 12.36
N CYS A 594 -22.97 -11.02 12.31
CA CYS A 594 -23.05 -12.10 11.30
C CYS A 594 -24.32 -12.94 11.40
N VAL A 595 -25.01 -12.94 12.54
CA VAL A 595 -26.28 -13.64 12.74
C VAL A 595 -27.47 -12.69 12.60
N LEU A 596 -27.37 -11.49 13.19
CA LEU A 596 -28.43 -10.49 13.24
C LEU A 596 -28.70 -9.86 11.87
N LEU A 597 -27.67 -9.53 11.07
CA LEU A 597 -27.87 -8.92 9.75
C LEU A 597 -28.57 -9.86 8.75
N PRO A 598 -28.22 -11.16 8.65
CA PRO A 598 -28.98 -12.12 7.85
C PRO A 598 -30.42 -12.31 8.31
N LEU A 599 -30.68 -12.37 9.62
CA LEU A 599 -32.04 -12.46 10.15
C LEU A 599 -32.85 -11.18 9.89
N LEU A 600 -32.22 -10.01 10.04
CA LEU A 600 -32.81 -8.71 9.68
C LEU A 600 -33.14 -8.66 8.19
N GLY A 601 -32.18 -9.01 7.33
CA GLY A 601 -32.38 -9.03 5.88
C GLY A 601 -33.50 -9.99 5.47
N TRP A 602 -33.55 -11.17 6.09
CA TRP A 602 -34.62 -12.14 5.87
C TRP A 602 -36.00 -11.60 6.29
N SER A 603 -36.11 -11.06 7.51
CA SER A 603 -37.36 -10.48 8.02
C SER A 603 -37.82 -9.27 7.20
N LEU A 604 -36.88 -8.44 6.75
CA LEU A 604 -37.15 -7.28 5.91
C LEU A 604 -37.71 -7.71 4.55
N GLY A 605 -37.21 -8.80 3.97
CA GLY A 605 -37.73 -9.32 2.71
C GLY A 605 -39.20 -9.72 2.79
N PHE A 606 -39.64 -10.36 3.88
CA PHE A 606 -41.06 -10.65 4.10
C PHE A 606 -41.90 -9.40 4.36
N VAL A 607 -41.38 -8.43 5.13
CA VAL A 607 -42.05 -7.13 5.31
C VAL A 607 -42.16 -6.41 3.97
N MET A 608 -41.17 -6.53 3.10
CA MET A 608 -41.21 -6.02 1.72
C MET A 608 -42.14 -6.83 0.80
N GLU A 609 -42.62 -8.00 1.20
CA GLU A 609 -43.66 -8.73 0.47
C GLU A 609 -45.07 -8.27 0.90
N GLU A 610 -45.26 -7.95 2.19
CA GLU A 610 -46.53 -7.51 2.76
C GLU A 610 -46.83 -6.00 2.64
N VAL A 611 -45.80 -5.15 2.62
CA VAL A 611 -45.98 -3.68 2.53
C VAL A 611 -46.47 -3.32 1.14
N HIS A 612 -47.76 -2.98 1.03
CA HIS A 612 -48.35 -2.53 -0.23
C HIS A 612 -48.05 -1.04 -0.45
N GLY A 613 -46.90 -0.73 -1.07
CA GLY A 613 -46.57 0.63 -1.49
C GLY A 613 -45.07 0.96 -1.55
N ARG A 614 -44.65 1.56 -2.68
CA ARG A 614 -43.25 1.92 -3.03
C ARG A 614 -42.50 2.83 -2.04
N PRO A 615 -43.11 3.78 -1.31
CA PRO A 615 -42.41 4.54 -0.27
C PRO A 615 -42.00 3.66 0.92
N GLY A 616 -42.82 2.65 1.24
CA GLY A 616 -42.55 1.70 2.32
C GLY A 616 -41.39 0.76 2.01
N HIS A 617 -41.28 0.26 0.78
CA HIS A 617 -40.13 -0.53 0.34
C HIS A 617 -38.82 0.26 0.37
N ILE A 618 -38.82 1.52 -0.10
CA ILE A 618 -37.63 2.38 -0.10
C ILE A 618 -37.25 2.77 1.33
N ALA A 619 -38.21 3.14 2.17
CA ALA A 619 -37.96 3.41 3.59
C ALA A 619 -37.41 2.16 4.31
N SER A 620 -37.84 0.96 3.91
CA SER A 620 -37.34 -0.32 4.45
C SER A 620 -35.91 -0.61 3.97
N LEU A 621 -35.58 -0.42 2.69
CA LEU A 621 -34.21 -0.60 2.16
C LEU A 621 -33.23 0.44 2.70
N VAL A 622 -33.62 1.73 2.69
CA VAL A 622 -32.83 2.82 3.28
C VAL A 622 -32.70 2.61 4.78
N GLY A 623 -33.77 2.20 5.45
CA GLY A 623 -33.76 1.79 6.87
C GLY A 623 -32.80 0.63 7.12
N PHE A 624 -32.78 -0.40 6.27
CA PHE A 624 -31.84 -1.52 6.36
C PHE A 624 -30.40 -1.10 6.11
N TRP A 625 -30.14 -0.16 5.19
CA TRP A 625 -28.80 0.39 4.99
C TRP A 625 -28.36 1.28 6.14
N ILE A 626 -29.24 2.10 6.72
CA ILE A 626 -28.96 2.94 7.89
C ILE A 626 -28.73 2.06 9.13
N VAL A 627 -29.62 1.11 9.39
CA VAL A 627 -29.52 0.14 10.50
C VAL A 627 -28.34 -0.79 10.28
N GLY A 628 -28.07 -1.21 9.04
CA GLY A 628 -26.93 -2.02 8.63
C GLY A 628 -25.61 -1.28 8.80
N ALA A 629 -25.53 -0.02 8.39
CA ALA A 629 -24.36 0.84 8.60
C ALA A 629 -24.15 1.13 10.10
N PHE A 630 -25.22 1.41 10.85
CA PHE A 630 -25.17 1.59 12.30
C PHE A 630 -24.78 0.30 13.03
N LEU A 631 -25.27 -0.86 12.59
CA LEU A 631 -24.87 -2.17 13.10
C LEU A 631 -23.42 -2.49 12.72
N VAL A 632 -22.95 -2.13 11.53
CA VAL A 632 -21.54 -2.28 11.13
C VAL A 632 -20.65 -1.42 12.01
N ASP A 633 -21.04 -0.18 12.29
CA ASP A 633 -20.28 0.74 13.15
C ASP A 633 -20.30 0.29 14.63
N SER A 634 -21.46 -0.15 15.14
CA SER A 634 -21.63 -0.56 16.54
C SER A 634 -21.17 -1.99 16.85
N THR A 635 -21.32 -2.93 15.90
CA THR A 635 -20.97 -4.35 16.07
C THR A 635 -19.67 -4.76 15.39
N LYS A 636 -19.07 -3.87 14.58
CA LYS A 636 -17.92 -4.19 13.71
C LYS A 636 -18.20 -5.40 12.82
N ALA A 637 -19.42 -5.48 12.28
CA ALA A 637 -19.84 -6.58 11.42
C ALA A 637 -18.94 -6.68 10.19
N THR A 638 -18.48 -7.89 9.88
CA THR A 638 -17.60 -8.17 8.74
C THR A 638 -18.33 -7.99 7.40
N GLY A 639 -17.58 -7.85 6.30
CA GLY A 639 -18.18 -7.81 4.96
C GLY A 639 -19.05 -9.02 4.63
N PHE A 640 -18.79 -10.19 5.23
CA PHE A 640 -19.66 -11.38 5.12
C PHE A 640 -21.07 -11.08 5.61
N ALA A 641 -21.24 -10.45 6.77
CA ALA A 641 -22.54 -10.17 7.38
C ALA A 641 -23.42 -9.26 6.51
N LEU A 642 -22.81 -8.25 5.86
CA LEU A 642 -23.48 -7.37 4.90
C LEU A 642 -23.89 -8.12 3.64
N VAL A 643 -22.99 -8.93 3.06
CA VAL A 643 -23.27 -9.74 1.87
C VAL A 643 -24.35 -10.78 2.16
N THR A 644 -24.30 -11.46 3.30
CA THR A 644 -25.32 -12.44 3.71
C THR A 644 -26.64 -11.78 4.13
N GLY A 645 -26.60 -10.58 4.73
CA GLY A 645 -27.78 -9.80 5.06
C GLY A 645 -28.54 -9.34 3.82
N PHE A 646 -27.81 -8.68 2.91
CA PHE A 646 -28.37 -8.19 1.65
C PHE A 646 -28.83 -9.34 0.75
N GLY A 647 -28.03 -10.41 0.64
CA GLY A 647 -28.42 -11.56 -0.18
C GLY A 647 -29.60 -12.35 0.37
N MET A 648 -29.80 -12.41 1.71
CA MET A 648 -31.01 -13.02 2.30
C MET A 648 -32.26 -12.18 2.02
N CYS A 649 -32.14 -10.85 2.04
CA CYS A 649 -33.21 -9.95 1.63
C CYS A 649 -33.56 -10.12 0.15
N LEU A 650 -32.54 -10.21 -0.72
CA LEU A 650 -32.75 -10.45 -2.15
C LEU A 650 -33.40 -11.79 -2.42
N ALA A 651 -32.89 -12.87 -1.82
CA ALA A 651 -33.39 -14.23 -2.02
C ALA A 651 -34.86 -14.41 -1.64
N THR A 652 -35.37 -13.65 -0.68
CA THR A 652 -36.79 -13.68 -0.29
C THR A 652 -37.69 -12.79 -1.14
N THR A 653 -37.12 -11.81 -1.84
CA THR A 653 -37.86 -10.97 -2.79
C THR A 653 -37.94 -11.55 -4.21
N VAL A 654 -37.23 -12.64 -4.51
CA VAL A 654 -37.30 -13.31 -5.83
C VAL A 654 -38.64 -14.09 -5.92
N PRO A 655 -39.55 -13.75 -6.85
CA PRO A 655 -40.89 -14.34 -6.90
C PRO A 655 -41.00 -15.76 -7.48
N GLU A 656 -39.90 -16.43 -7.79
CA GLU A 656 -39.89 -17.71 -8.51
C GLU A 656 -39.41 -18.88 -7.63
N SER A 657 -39.84 -20.10 -7.98
CA SER A 657 -39.53 -21.30 -7.21
C SER A 657 -38.01 -21.49 -7.02
N ILE A 658 -37.58 -21.89 -5.83
CA ILE A 658 -36.17 -22.21 -5.53
C ILE A 658 -35.70 -23.48 -6.29
N GLY A 659 -36.64 -24.19 -6.93
CA GLY A 659 -36.40 -25.40 -7.72
C GLY A 659 -35.81 -25.12 -9.12
N PRO A 660 -35.48 -26.18 -9.88
CA PRO A 660 -34.91 -26.08 -11.22
C PRO A 660 -35.73 -25.25 -12.21
N ASP A 661 -37.03 -25.10 -11.95
CA ASP A 661 -38.01 -24.34 -12.73
C ASP A 661 -37.94 -22.82 -12.45
N GLY A 662 -37.13 -22.36 -11.49
CA GLY A 662 -36.88 -20.93 -11.24
C GLY A 662 -35.72 -20.34 -12.03
N GLY A 663 -35.23 -21.08 -13.05
CA GLY A 663 -34.16 -20.64 -13.93
C GLY A 663 -32.92 -20.10 -13.21
N ALA A 664 -32.27 -19.09 -13.81
CA ALA A 664 -31.02 -18.52 -13.28
C ALA A 664 -31.16 -17.87 -11.89
N TRP A 665 -32.35 -17.37 -11.54
CA TRP A 665 -32.60 -16.69 -10.27
C TRP A 665 -32.80 -17.67 -9.12
N GLY A 666 -33.59 -18.73 -9.33
CA GLY A 666 -33.67 -19.86 -8.39
C GLY A 666 -32.29 -20.47 -8.17
N GLY A 667 -31.51 -20.62 -9.24
CA GLY A 667 -30.12 -21.05 -9.18
C GLY A 667 -29.26 -20.13 -8.32
N ALA A 668 -29.27 -18.82 -8.58
CA ALA A 668 -28.48 -17.83 -7.83
C ALA A 668 -28.85 -17.79 -6.33
N ALA A 669 -30.14 -17.90 -6.00
CA ALA A 669 -30.62 -18.04 -4.63
C ALA A 669 -30.06 -19.30 -3.97
N VAL A 670 -30.05 -20.45 -4.66
CA VAL A 670 -29.42 -21.68 -4.15
C VAL A 670 -27.91 -21.55 -4.01
N GLY A 671 -27.22 -20.91 -4.95
CA GLY A 671 -25.79 -20.62 -4.86
C GLY A 671 -25.45 -19.72 -3.66
N PHE A 672 -26.30 -18.74 -3.38
CA PHE A 672 -26.19 -17.88 -2.21
C PHE A 672 -26.49 -18.63 -0.90
N ILE A 673 -27.56 -19.44 -0.85
CA ILE A 673 -27.88 -20.29 0.31
C ILE A 673 -26.74 -21.28 0.58
N ALA A 674 -26.17 -21.89 -0.45
CA ALA A 674 -25.00 -22.76 -0.32
C ALA A 674 -23.79 -22.02 0.27
N TYR A 675 -23.54 -20.77 -0.17
CA TYR A 675 -22.52 -19.91 0.42
C TYR A 675 -22.80 -19.55 1.88
N CYS A 676 -24.05 -19.23 2.25
CA CYS A 676 -24.45 -18.98 3.63
C CYS A 676 -24.26 -20.22 4.51
N VAL A 677 -24.68 -21.40 4.05
CA VAL A 677 -24.51 -22.67 4.77
C VAL A 677 -23.04 -23.01 4.95
N LEU A 678 -22.23 -22.90 3.89
CA LEU A 678 -20.78 -23.08 3.97
C LEU A 678 -20.15 -22.05 4.93
N GLY A 679 -20.50 -20.77 4.80
CA GLY A 679 -20.05 -19.70 5.69
C GLY A 679 -20.38 -19.99 7.15
N CYS A 680 -21.61 -20.42 7.45
CA CYS A 680 -22.07 -20.79 8.78
C CYS A 680 -21.38 -22.04 9.34
N LEU A 681 -21.16 -23.07 8.53
CA LEU A 681 -20.37 -24.25 8.91
C LEU A 681 -18.90 -23.90 9.24
N PHE A 682 -18.40 -22.77 8.74
CA PHE A 682 -17.05 -22.28 8.97
C PHE A 682 -16.94 -21.11 9.95
N LEU A 683 -18.05 -20.67 10.57
CA LEU A 683 -18.10 -19.61 11.60
C LEU A 683 -17.52 -20.08 12.97
N GLY A 684 -16.91 -21.26 13.07
CA GLY A 684 -16.29 -21.76 14.30
C GLY A 684 -14.93 -21.11 14.63
N SER A 685 -14.76 -20.64 15.87
CA SER A 685 -13.70 -19.74 16.36
C SER A 685 -12.24 -20.26 16.38
N GLY A 686 -11.99 -21.47 15.86
CA GLY A 686 -10.66 -22.05 15.60
C GLY A 686 -10.52 -22.70 14.21
N SER A 687 -11.53 -22.53 13.35
CA SER A 687 -11.57 -23.04 11.98
C SER A 687 -11.29 -21.93 10.96
N ALA A 688 -11.69 -20.68 11.20
CA ALA A 688 -11.59 -19.57 10.25
C ALA A 688 -10.22 -19.41 9.57
N GLU A 689 -9.09 -19.64 10.27
CA GLU A 689 -7.74 -19.52 9.71
C GLU A 689 -7.28 -20.78 8.95
N ARG A 690 -7.84 -21.95 9.28
CA ARG A 690 -7.68 -23.21 8.52
C ARG A 690 -8.62 -23.23 7.31
N THR A 691 -9.85 -22.76 7.47
CA THR A 691 -10.86 -22.56 6.43
C THR A 691 -10.41 -21.49 5.46
N TRP A 692 -9.89 -20.35 5.90
CA TRP A 692 -9.32 -19.33 5.00
C TRP A 692 -8.12 -19.88 4.22
N ARG A 693 -7.26 -20.69 4.85
CA ARG A 693 -6.21 -21.43 4.12
C ARG A 693 -6.79 -22.45 3.14
N GLY A 694 -7.93 -23.07 3.46
CA GLY A 694 -8.70 -23.99 2.62
C GLY A 694 -9.42 -23.31 1.46
N VAL A 695 -10.04 -22.15 1.68
CA VAL A 695 -10.73 -21.29 0.70
C VAL A 695 -9.72 -20.54 -0.17
N ARG A 696 -8.57 -20.09 0.35
CA ARG A 696 -7.42 -19.64 -0.48
C ARG A 696 -6.81 -20.79 -1.30
N ARG A 697 -6.97 -22.06 -0.90
CA ARG A 697 -6.54 -23.23 -1.70
C ARG A 697 -7.60 -23.57 -2.75
N ALA A 698 -8.87 -23.66 -2.38
CA ALA A 698 -10.00 -23.90 -3.27
C ALA A 698 -10.16 -22.77 -4.28
N GLY A 699 -10.15 -21.51 -3.87
CA GLY A 699 -10.16 -20.32 -4.73
C GLY A 699 -8.88 -20.11 -5.53
N ARG A 700 -7.79 -20.85 -5.29
CA ARG A 700 -6.63 -20.93 -6.21
C ARG A 700 -6.80 -22.01 -7.28
N VAL A 701 -7.64 -23.00 -7.02
CA VAL A 701 -7.99 -24.09 -7.95
C VAL A 701 -9.21 -23.71 -8.80
N LEU A 702 -10.17 -23.00 -8.21
CA LEU A 702 -11.36 -22.39 -8.83
C LEU A 702 -11.13 -20.94 -9.27
N ARG A 703 -9.87 -20.47 -9.33
CA ARG A 703 -9.55 -19.12 -9.79
C ARG A 703 -9.87 -19.06 -11.28
N LEU A 704 -11.09 -18.62 -11.60
CA LEU A 704 -11.35 -17.97 -12.87
C LEU A 704 -10.23 -16.91 -13.01
N PRO A 705 -9.53 -16.85 -14.15
CA PRO A 705 -8.53 -15.81 -14.38
C PRO A 705 -9.12 -14.44 -13.99
N GLY A 706 -8.35 -13.54 -13.37
CA GLY A 706 -8.90 -12.27 -12.87
C GLY A 706 -9.69 -11.46 -13.92
N TRP A 707 -9.28 -11.55 -15.18
CA TRP A 707 -10.00 -10.98 -16.32
C TRP A 707 -11.39 -11.63 -16.54
N LEU A 708 -11.53 -12.93 -16.29
CA LEU A 708 -12.78 -13.67 -16.44
C LEU A 708 -13.78 -13.29 -15.34
N SER A 709 -13.32 -13.06 -14.10
CA SER A 709 -14.20 -12.47 -13.06
C SER A 709 -14.61 -11.04 -13.37
N MET A 710 -13.72 -10.23 -13.97
CA MET A 710 -14.05 -8.88 -14.43
C MET A 710 -15.02 -8.85 -15.61
N VAL A 711 -15.22 -9.98 -16.29
CA VAL A 711 -16.20 -10.12 -17.40
C VAL A 711 -17.51 -10.72 -16.90
N VAL A 712 -17.44 -11.86 -16.21
CA VAL A 712 -18.63 -12.63 -15.82
C VAL A 712 -19.44 -11.93 -14.72
N VAL A 713 -18.78 -11.28 -13.76
CA VAL A 713 -19.50 -10.65 -12.64
C VAL A 713 -20.31 -9.44 -13.08
N PRO A 714 -19.75 -8.42 -13.78
CA PRO A 714 -20.54 -7.28 -14.22
C PRO A 714 -21.62 -7.67 -15.23
N TYR A 715 -21.33 -8.66 -16.09
CA TYR A 715 -22.33 -9.22 -17.00
C TYR A 715 -23.50 -9.85 -16.24
N ALA A 716 -23.23 -10.71 -15.25
CA ALA A 716 -24.28 -11.33 -14.44
C ALA A 716 -25.05 -10.30 -13.60
N VAL A 717 -24.36 -9.28 -13.06
CA VAL A 717 -24.99 -8.15 -12.36
C VAL A 717 -25.86 -7.33 -13.32
N GLY A 718 -25.45 -7.20 -14.57
CA GLY A 718 -26.25 -6.59 -15.63
C GLY A 718 -27.54 -7.35 -15.92
N VAL A 719 -27.45 -8.67 -16.12
CA VAL A 719 -28.61 -9.56 -16.28
C VAL A 719 -29.53 -9.44 -15.07
N ALA A 720 -28.94 -9.45 -13.87
CA ALA A 720 -29.68 -9.35 -12.62
C ALA A 720 -30.37 -7.98 -12.45
N GLY A 721 -29.65 -6.92 -12.81
CA GLY A 721 -30.12 -5.54 -12.74
C GLY A 721 -31.27 -5.26 -13.71
N GLU A 722 -31.34 -5.95 -14.85
CA GLU A 722 -32.47 -5.80 -15.78
C GLU A 722 -33.79 -6.26 -15.16
N GLY A 723 -33.78 -7.40 -14.47
CA GLY A 723 -34.94 -7.91 -13.72
C GLY A 723 -35.29 -7.15 -12.44
N LEU A 724 -34.46 -6.18 -12.02
CA LEU A 724 -34.65 -5.38 -10.80
C LEU A 724 -34.92 -3.90 -11.08
N LEU A 725 -34.29 -3.31 -12.08
CA LEU A 725 -34.34 -1.88 -12.39
C LEU A 725 -34.95 -1.60 -13.76
N GLY A 726 -35.11 -2.63 -14.60
CA GLY A 726 -35.30 -2.48 -16.03
C GLY A 726 -34.00 -2.08 -16.75
N PHE A 727 -33.94 -2.33 -18.05
CA PHE A 727 -32.78 -2.01 -18.88
C PHE A 727 -32.35 -0.54 -18.75
N ALA A 728 -33.33 0.38 -18.74
CA ALA A 728 -33.13 1.81 -18.56
C ALA A 728 -32.43 2.17 -17.23
N GLY A 729 -32.79 1.48 -16.15
CA GLY A 729 -32.19 1.69 -14.85
C GLY A 729 -30.74 1.20 -14.81
N VAL A 730 -30.44 0.07 -15.45
CA VAL A 730 -29.06 -0.44 -15.57
C VAL A 730 -28.19 0.49 -16.42
N VAL A 731 -28.73 1.00 -17.54
CA VAL A 731 -28.04 2.01 -18.36
C VAL A 731 -27.80 3.29 -17.56
N GLY A 732 -28.76 3.74 -16.75
CA GLY A 732 -28.60 4.88 -15.84
C GLY A 732 -27.46 4.67 -14.83
N VAL A 733 -27.39 3.49 -14.21
CA VAL A 733 -26.29 3.11 -13.30
C VAL A 733 -24.94 3.17 -14.03
N ALA A 734 -24.85 2.59 -15.23
CA ALA A 734 -23.63 2.59 -16.03
C ALA A 734 -23.19 4.01 -16.43
N VAL A 735 -24.11 4.88 -16.83
CA VAL A 735 -23.81 6.28 -17.20
C VAL A 735 -23.36 7.08 -15.99
N VAL A 736 -24.04 6.96 -14.84
CA VAL A 736 -23.61 7.64 -13.60
C VAL A 736 -22.23 7.13 -13.17
N TRP A 737 -21.96 5.83 -13.26
CA TRP A 737 -20.65 5.27 -12.98
C TRP A 737 -19.55 5.90 -13.84
N VAL A 738 -19.74 5.93 -15.17
CA VAL A 738 -18.78 6.54 -16.11
C VAL A 738 -18.59 8.01 -15.79
N ALA A 739 -19.68 8.75 -15.53
CA ALA A 739 -19.63 10.18 -15.22
C ALA A 739 -18.88 10.47 -13.91
N VAL A 740 -19.15 9.71 -12.84
CA VAL A 740 -18.45 9.82 -11.57
C VAL A 740 -16.96 9.49 -11.74
N SER A 741 -16.64 8.43 -12.49
CA SER A 741 -15.24 8.04 -12.76
C SER A 741 -14.49 9.12 -13.53
N ALA A 742 -15.13 9.72 -14.54
CA ALA A 742 -14.57 10.83 -15.32
C ALA A 742 -14.43 12.10 -14.47
N ALA A 743 -15.40 12.41 -13.61
CA ALA A 743 -15.36 13.55 -12.70
C ALA A 743 -14.15 13.48 -11.76
N VAL A 744 -13.92 12.31 -11.16
CA VAL A 744 -12.77 12.08 -10.27
C VAL A 744 -11.44 12.27 -11.00
N LEU A 745 -11.31 11.74 -12.23
CA LEU A 745 -10.11 11.94 -13.05
C LEU A 745 -9.90 13.43 -13.38
N LEU A 746 -10.97 14.11 -13.76
CA LEU A 746 -10.94 15.53 -14.07
C LEU A 746 -10.56 16.36 -12.84
N ASP A 747 -11.08 16.03 -11.67
CA ASP A 747 -10.74 16.69 -10.40
C ASP A 747 -9.26 16.61 -10.10
N VAL A 748 -8.69 15.41 -10.19
CA VAL A 748 -7.25 15.20 -9.97
C VAL A 748 -6.43 16.03 -10.95
N LEU A 749 -6.81 16.04 -12.24
CA LEU A 749 -6.13 16.81 -13.28
C LEU A 749 -6.25 18.32 -13.07
N LEU A 750 -7.43 18.81 -12.68
CA LEU A 750 -7.69 20.23 -12.43
C LEU A 750 -6.98 20.71 -11.16
N LEU A 751 -6.97 19.91 -10.09
CA LEU A 751 -6.20 20.21 -8.88
C LEU A 751 -4.71 20.33 -9.19
N TRP A 752 -4.18 19.38 -9.96
CA TRP A 752 -2.79 19.40 -10.39
C TRP A 752 -2.49 20.63 -11.26
N LEU A 753 -3.32 20.91 -12.26
CA LEU A 753 -3.17 22.07 -13.14
C LEU A 753 -3.26 23.38 -12.37
N ALA A 754 -4.24 23.53 -11.48
CA ALA A 754 -4.42 24.72 -10.67
C ALA A 754 -3.24 24.93 -9.72
N ALA A 755 -2.76 23.87 -9.05
CA ALA A 755 -1.60 23.95 -8.18
C ALA A 755 -0.32 24.33 -8.95
N ALA A 756 -0.16 23.83 -10.18
CA ALA A 756 0.94 24.17 -11.06
C ALA A 756 0.86 25.62 -11.59
N LEU A 757 -0.33 26.08 -12.01
CA LEU A 757 -0.56 27.45 -12.48
C LEU A 757 -0.40 28.50 -11.38
N LEU A 758 -0.77 28.17 -10.14
CA LEU A 758 -0.54 29.01 -8.96
C LEU A 758 0.92 29.00 -8.49
N GLY A 759 1.80 28.21 -9.13
CA GLY A 759 3.21 28.08 -8.76
C GLY A 759 3.44 27.42 -7.40
N ARG A 760 2.45 26.71 -6.84
CA ARG A 760 2.57 26.01 -5.55
C ARG A 760 3.32 24.69 -5.68
N VAL A 761 3.19 24.04 -6.84
CA VAL A 761 3.92 22.82 -7.19
C VAL A 761 4.55 22.94 -8.57
N PRO A 762 5.64 22.22 -8.85
CA PRO A 762 6.26 22.21 -10.18
C PRO A 762 5.39 21.45 -11.20
N ALA A 763 5.38 21.91 -12.45
CA ALA A 763 4.66 21.26 -13.57
C ALA A 763 5.19 19.86 -13.94
N ARG A 764 6.34 19.44 -13.41
CA ARG A 764 6.85 18.07 -13.51
C ARG A 764 7.35 17.64 -12.14
N VAL A 765 6.41 17.32 -11.27
CA VAL A 765 6.66 16.88 -9.89
C VAL A 765 7.71 15.77 -9.82
N ASP A 766 7.56 14.69 -10.59
CA ASP A 766 8.50 13.56 -10.55
C ASP A 766 9.94 13.97 -10.91
N ALA A 767 10.10 14.83 -11.92
CA ALA A 767 11.40 15.35 -12.32
C ALA A 767 11.98 16.27 -11.22
N PHE A 768 11.15 17.08 -10.58
CA PHE A 768 11.57 17.96 -9.50
C PHE A 768 11.93 17.19 -8.22
N THR A 769 11.14 16.21 -7.78
CA THR A 769 11.45 15.42 -6.57
C THR A 769 12.69 14.57 -6.78
N THR A 770 12.88 14.02 -7.98
CA THR A 770 14.13 13.35 -8.38
C THR A 770 15.32 14.33 -8.37
N TRP A 771 15.14 15.55 -8.89
CA TRP A 771 16.16 16.59 -8.83
C TRP A 771 16.48 16.98 -7.38
N ALA A 772 15.47 17.20 -6.55
CA ALA A 772 15.61 17.61 -5.16
C ALA A 772 16.25 16.50 -4.30
N TYR A 773 15.98 15.23 -4.62
CA TYR A 773 16.72 14.09 -4.09
C TYR A 773 18.20 14.21 -4.46
N HIS A 774 18.56 14.31 -5.74
CA HIS A 774 19.95 14.41 -6.16
C HIS A 774 20.66 15.68 -5.67
N ALA A 775 19.94 16.78 -5.46
CA ALA A 775 20.44 18.03 -4.88
C ALA A 775 20.65 17.95 -3.36
N GLY A 776 20.27 16.86 -2.69
CA GLY A 776 20.43 16.68 -1.25
C GLY A 776 19.36 17.36 -0.40
N LEU A 777 18.24 17.77 -0.99
CA LEU A 777 17.12 18.39 -0.27
C LEU A 777 16.13 17.32 0.25
N LEU A 778 15.97 16.22 -0.50
CA LEU A 778 15.13 15.08 -0.15
C LEU A 778 15.96 13.80 0.02
N ARG A 779 15.41 12.84 0.75
CA ARG A 779 15.93 11.47 0.93
C ARG A 779 14.82 10.45 0.71
N ILE A 780 15.17 9.17 0.56
CA ILE A 780 14.20 8.07 0.48
C ILE A 780 14.27 7.22 1.75
N VAL A 781 13.14 7.08 2.43
CA VAL A 781 13.00 6.22 3.61
C VAL A 781 11.67 5.46 3.50
N GLY A 782 11.68 4.15 3.73
CA GLY A 782 10.44 3.35 3.72
C GLY A 782 9.70 3.32 2.38
N GLY A 783 10.38 3.68 1.28
CA GLY A 783 9.78 3.77 -0.04
C GLY A 783 9.12 5.11 -0.37
N ASP A 784 9.15 6.10 0.52
CA ASP A 784 8.55 7.42 0.28
C ASP A 784 9.62 8.53 0.33
N TYR A 785 9.38 9.65 -0.36
CA TYR A 785 10.26 10.81 -0.28
C TYR A 785 10.04 11.56 1.04
N GLN A 786 11.13 11.90 1.71
CA GLN A 786 11.13 12.73 2.93
C GLN A 786 12.15 13.86 2.80
N PHE A 787 11.99 14.92 3.59
CA PHE A 787 13.05 15.92 3.71
C PHE A 787 14.30 15.26 4.29
N ARG A 788 15.46 15.58 3.72
CA ARG A 788 16.72 15.00 4.17
C ARG A 788 17.01 15.34 5.64
N HIS A 789 16.60 16.53 6.06
CA HIS A 789 16.80 17.06 7.39
C HIS A 789 15.49 17.62 7.96
N SER A 790 15.14 17.18 9.17
CA SER A 790 13.96 17.64 9.89
C SER A 790 14.01 19.14 10.21
N GLU A 791 15.22 19.66 10.42
CA GLU A 791 15.53 21.05 10.72
C GLU A 791 15.22 21.95 9.50
N LEU A 792 15.53 21.47 8.29
CA LEU A 792 15.18 22.16 7.05
C LEU A 792 13.66 22.18 6.83
N HIS A 793 12.99 21.05 7.10
CA HIS A 793 11.52 20.96 7.03
C HIS A 793 10.87 21.94 8.01
N ALA A 794 11.25 21.91 9.29
CA ALA A 794 10.75 22.84 10.31
C ALA A 794 11.04 24.31 9.97
N TRP A 795 12.21 24.58 9.38
CA TRP A 795 12.56 25.91 8.91
C TRP A 795 11.69 26.35 7.73
N LEU A 796 11.45 25.48 6.74
CA LEU A 796 10.56 25.77 5.61
C LEU A 796 9.13 26.04 6.04
N VAL A 797 8.60 25.27 7.01
CA VAL A 797 7.26 25.48 7.55
C VAL A 797 7.14 26.85 8.22
N ARG A 798 8.17 27.30 8.96
CA ARG A 798 8.20 28.63 9.62
C ARG A 798 8.46 29.78 8.64
N ASN A 799 9.15 29.52 7.52
CA ASN A 799 9.59 30.55 6.57
C ASN A 799 8.94 30.33 5.19
N PRO A 800 7.72 30.85 4.93
CA PRO A 800 7.01 30.62 3.66
C PRO A 800 7.63 31.32 2.46
N ARG A 801 8.45 32.36 2.69
CA ARG A 801 9.13 33.12 1.64
C ARG A 801 10.62 32.88 1.72
N ALA A 802 11.26 32.81 0.55
CA ALA A 802 12.71 32.74 0.48
C ALA A 802 13.31 33.98 1.16
N PRO A 803 14.38 33.81 1.97
CA PRO A 803 15.12 34.92 2.53
C PRO A 803 15.65 35.80 1.39
N ARG A 804 15.63 37.12 1.60
CA ARG A 804 16.22 38.06 0.63
C ARG A 804 17.73 37.82 0.58
N PRO A 805 18.33 37.80 -0.62
CA PRO A 805 19.76 37.60 -0.79
C PRO A 805 20.59 38.70 -0.13
#